data_AF-A0A1F8PTQ5-F1
#
_entry.id   AF-A0A1F8PTQ5-F1
#
_cell.length_a   1.000
_cell.length_b   1.000
_cell.length_c   1.000
_cell.angle_alpha   90.00
_cell.angle_beta   90.00
_cell.angle_gamma   90.00
#
_symmetry.space_group_name_H-M   'P 1'
#
loop_
_entity.id
_entity.type
_entity.pdbx_description
1 polymer ?
#
loop_
_entity_poly.entity_id
_entity_poly.type
_entity_poly.pdbx_seq_one_letter_code
_entity_poly.pdbx_strand_id
1 'polypeptide(L)'
;MRPRKIIWAIIASVILLACSITDNLPLPASKPAPAAPATLTPIPPSPTPTLTPTPLPTPIPAVRVEIGDQSRFKGDWDGSLSEYQTALDSSPDPLVQSAALLGIGRTRYLAADYEGSIQILQQLIQTYPQSPHLPYAHFYLGQAYSALGLHSEASGAYQNYLNLRPGLVDAYILNLRADELVAAGDHVSAVHDYRAAVQAPSLLNGLLIEIKIANSHASLGDYDTALGMYQDIYYRAQTDFTKAQMDYLMGQAYAATGRLEEAYAAYQDAVINFPNTNSAYLSLLELVDAEVPVDDLYRGIVDYYAGQYGVGMAAFDRYFQAGGPEQDKARYFNGLTLRALGGNEGAIGEWERIIQNFTESAYWDKAWEQKAITQWQFMNDGGSGYQTLLDFVATAPNHPRAAELLYQAGEIAELDGRLTEAADTWKRVAADYPSFENAQRALLLAGITHYRLNDFANALAAFQKYLENSTTLEERASAHFWQGKAYSAMGDLPAATSAWEMAASIDPTGYYSERANDILRQRSPFTPPENFDLSYELTSERLQAEEWLRTRFSLPAATDLSSSTPLMSDSRFTRGNELWELGLYEEARSEFEELRQGVQSDPANSYRLANHLLELGFYRSAILSARQVLNLVGMSDLETLNAPAYFNHVRFGTYFADLILSAAQQADFHPLMVFSIIRQESAFESFASSSADARGLMQIVPATGSELATELDWPANYSDSDLYRPMVSLVYGTHYLAKWRDYFGGDMYAALAAYNGGPGNAIEWKKLAPDDPDLLLEVIRFDETRAYIRGIYEIFNIYRRIYDRTP
;
A
#
# COMPACT_ATOMS: atom_id res chain seq x y z
N MET A 1 -3.27 -3.26 17.16
CA MET A 1 -2.21 -3.31 16.13
C MET A 1 -1.34 -4.52 16.41
N ARG A 2 -1.35 -5.57 15.56
CA ARG A 2 -0.42 -6.71 15.67
C ARG A 2 0.97 -6.24 15.19
N PRO A 3 2.07 -6.51 15.90
CA PRO A 3 3.39 -6.07 15.46
C PRO A 3 3.81 -6.92 14.26
N ARG A 4 3.89 -6.28 13.09
CA ARG A 4 4.41 -6.87 11.86
C ARG A 4 5.94 -6.98 11.98
N LYS A 5 6.47 -8.20 11.85
CA LYS A 5 7.89 -8.45 11.61
C LYS A 5 8.20 -7.97 10.19
N ILE A 6 8.76 -6.77 10.06
CA ILE A 6 9.32 -6.27 8.81
C ILE A 6 10.82 -6.57 8.86
N ILE A 7 11.24 -7.60 8.13
CA ILE A 7 12.67 -7.85 7.86
C ILE A 7 13.02 -7.00 6.65
N TRP A 8 13.56 -5.80 6.91
CA TRP A 8 14.34 -5.08 5.91
C TRP A 8 15.71 -5.76 5.81
N ALA A 9 16.00 -6.40 4.67
CA ALA A 9 17.35 -6.78 4.32
C ALA A 9 18.09 -5.53 3.83
N ILE A 10 19.02 -5.03 4.63
CA ILE A 10 19.99 -4.01 4.28
C ILE A 10 20.98 -4.63 3.29
N ILE A 11 21.07 -4.09 2.07
CA ILE A 11 22.27 -4.21 1.24
C ILE A 11 22.84 -2.80 1.01
N ALA A 12 23.71 -2.42 1.92
CA ALA A 12 24.77 -1.42 1.78
C ALA A 12 25.86 -1.91 2.76
N SER A 13 27.13 -2.16 2.44
CA SER A 13 28.00 -1.67 1.39
C SER A 13 29.26 -2.56 1.34
N VAL A 14 29.88 -2.76 0.17
CA VAL A 14 31.35 -2.76 0.05
C VAL A 14 31.72 -2.09 -1.28
N ILE A 15 32.30 -0.89 -1.17
CA ILE A 15 32.97 -0.16 -2.26
C ILE A 15 34.48 -0.27 -2.05
N LEU A 16 35.21 -0.49 -3.15
CA LEU A 16 36.67 -0.37 -3.40
C LEU A 16 37.62 -1.54 -3.00
N LEU A 17 37.99 -2.36 -3.99
CA LEU A 17 39.36 -2.42 -4.56
C LEU A 17 39.47 -3.52 -5.64
N ALA A 18 39.34 -3.14 -6.91
CA ALA A 18 40.11 -3.71 -8.02
C ALA A 18 39.90 -2.86 -9.28
N CYS A 19 40.86 -1.98 -9.56
CA CYS A 19 41.07 -1.48 -10.91
C CYS A 19 41.58 -2.63 -11.80
N SER A 20 41.32 -2.51 -13.10
CA SER A 20 41.78 -3.31 -14.24
C SER A 20 41.17 -4.71 -14.40
N ILE A 21 40.19 -4.83 -15.30
CA ILE A 21 40.33 -5.46 -16.63
C ILE A 21 39.09 -5.04 -17.44
N THR A 22 39.33 -4.33 -18.53
CA THR A 22 38.40 -4.16 -19.64
C THR A 22 38.22 -5.50 -20.32
N ASP A 23 36.98 -6.01 -20.42
CA ASP A 23 36.62 -6.90 -21.52
C ASP A 23 35.13 -6.75 -21.88
N ASN A 24 34.92 -6.34 -23.13
CA ASN A 24 33.66 -6.33 -23.83
C ASN A 24 33.10 -7.76 -23.92
N LEU A 25 31.81 -7.94 -23.64
CA LEU A 25 31.06 -9.09 -24.16
C LEU A 25 29.88 -8.61 -25.01
N PRO A 26 29.71 -9.17 -26.22
CA PRO A 26 28.81 -8.64 -27.24
C PRO A 26 27.37 -9.17 -27.07
N LEU A 27 26.40 -8.32 -27.39
CA LEU A 27 25.02 -8.71 -27.65
C LEU A 27 24.96 -9.64 -28.88
N PRO A 28 24.14 -10.72 -28.86
CA PRO A 28 23.96 -11.54 -30.04
C PRO A 28 23.16 -10.79 -31.12
N ALA A 29 23.75 -10.63 -32.30
CA ALA A 29 23.10 -10.10 -33.48
C ALA A 29 22.06 -11.08 -34.03
N SER A 30 20.84 -10.60 -34.27
CA SER A 30 19.81 -11.33 -35.00
C SER A 30 20.14 -11.41 -36.50
N LYS A 31 20.07 -12.63 -37.05
CA LYS A 31 20.16 -12.88 -38.50
C LYS A 31 18.78 -12.70 -39.15
N PRO A 32 18.69 -12.12 -40.37
CA PRO A 32 17.45 -12.10 -41.13
C PRO A 32 17.19 -13.45 -41.83
N ALA A 33 15.94 -13.91 -41.77
CA ALA A 33 15.44 -15.08 -42.51
C ALA A 33 15.12 -14.72 -43.99
N PRO A 34 15.22 -15.68 -44.93
CA PRO A 34 15.08 -15.41 -46.36
C PRO A 34 13.61 -15.24 -46.81
N ALA A 35 13.43 -14.39 -47.81
CA ALA A 35 12.16 -14.05 -48.44
C ALA A 35 11.52 -15.24 -49.19
N ALA A 36 10.23 -15.46 -48.95
CA ALA A 36 9.37 -16.34 -49.74
C ALA A 36 8.68 -15.56 -50.90
N PRO A 37 8.28 -16.23 -52.00
CA PRO A 37 7.77 -15.56 -53.20
C PRO A 37 6.31 -15.11 -53.06
N ALA A 38 5.98 -14.04 -53.78
CA ALA A 38 4.68 -13.38 -53.79
C ALA A 38 3.52 -14.28 -54.24
N THR A 39 2.45 -14.29 -53.45
CA THR A 39 1.10 -14.71 -53.85
C THR A 39 0.10 -13.58 -53.60
N LEU A 40 -0.82 -13.44 -54.54
CA LEU A 40 -1.68 -12.29 -54.83
C LEU A 40 -2.57 -11.87 -53.64
N THR A 41 -2.51 -10.59 -53.29
CA THR A 41 -3.43 -9.91 -52.36
C THR A 41 -4.83 -9.71 -52.96
N PRO A 42 -5.91 -9.91 -52.18
CA PRO A 42 -7.24 -9.38 -52.51
C PRO A 42 -7.24 -7.84 -52.42
N ILE A 43 -8.04 -7.21 -53.28
CA ILE A 43 -8.23 -5.75 -53.34
C ILE A 43 -8.89 -5.27 -52.02
N PRO A 44 -8.35 -4.24 -51.34
CA PRO A 44 -9.00 -3.64 -50.17
C PRO A 44 -10.30 -2.93 -50.58
N PRO A 45 -11.36 -2.92 -49.74
CA PRO A 45 -12.50 -2.05 -49.97
C PRO A 45 -12.06 -0.59 -49.94
N SER A 46 -12.60 0.20 -50.87
CA SER A 46 -12.35 1.63 -51.04
C SER A 46 -12.56 2.39 -49.72
N PRO A 47 -11.68 3.35 -49.35
CA PRO A 47 -11.87 4.14 -48.14
C PRO A 47 -13.16 4.96 -48.25
N THR A 48 -14.08 4.73 -47.33
CA THR A 48 -15.18 5.65 -47.03
C THR A 48 -14.55 7.01 -46.67
N PRO A 49 -15.01 8.14 -47.23
CA PRO A 49 -14.46 9.45 -46.89
C PRO A 49 -14.55 9.68 -45.38
N THR A 50 -13.38 9.81 -44.74
CA THR A 50 -13.27 10.27 -43.37
C THR A 50 -13.91 11.65 -43.28
N LEU A 51 -15.02 11.76 -42.55
CA LEU A 51 -15.55 13.06 -42.17
C LEU A 51 -14.45 13.78 -41.41
N THR A 52 -13.98 14.90 -41.96
CA THR A 52 -13.10 15.83 -41.22
C THR A 52 -13.83 16.16 -39.92
N PRO A 53 -13.23 15.93 -38.73
CA PRO A 53 -13.89 16.28 -37.49
C PRO A 53 -14.25 17.77 -37.52
N THR A 54 -15.54 18.06 -37.38
CA THR A 54 -15.99 19.43 -37.15
C THR A 54 -15.19 19.97 -35.96
N PRO A 55 -14.54 21.14 -36.04
CA PRO A 55 -13.83 21.69 -34.89
C PRO A 55 -14.81 21.76 -33.72
N LEU A 56 -14.44 21.15 -32.58
CA LEU A 56 -15.26 21.26 -31.37
C LEU A 56 -15.45 22.75 -31.07
N PRO A 57 -16.65 23.17 -30.59
CA PRO A 57 -16.86 24.54 -30.15
C PRO A 57 -15.77 24.92 -29.14
N THR A 58 -15.15 26.08 -29.33
CA THR A 58 -14.21 26.62 -28.33
C THR A 58 -14.91 26.67 -26.96
N PRO A 59 -14.38 25.99 -25.92
CA PRO A 59 -15.01 25.98 -24.62
C PRO A 59 -15.19 27.40 -24.08
N ILE A 60 -16.36 27.67 -23.49
CA ILE A 60 -16.63 28.95 -22.81
C ILE A 60 -15.73 29.08 -21.57
N PRO A 61 -15.44 30.29 -21.09
CA PRO A 61 -14.46 30.48 -20.01
C PRO A 61 -14.75 29.72 -18.72
N ALA A 62 -16.02 29.56 -18.32
CA ALA A 62 -16.39 28.78 -17.13
C ALA A 62 -16.02 27.28 -17.27
N VAL A 63 -16.27 26.70 -18.44
CA VAL A 63 -15.91 25.30 -18.75
C VAL A 63 -14.38 25.13 -18.76
N ARG A 64 -13.63 26.16 -19.15
CA ARG A 64 -12.16 26.12 -19.09
C ARG A 64 -11.62 26.01 -17.66
N VAL A 65 -12.28 26.64 -16.68
CA VAL A 65 -11.93 26.46 -15.27
C VAL A 65 -12.10 25.00 -14.86
N GLU A 66 -13.21 24.36 -15.24
CA GLU A 66 -13.46 22.94 -14.96
C GLU A 66 -12.43 22.02 -15.65
N ILE A 67 -12.06 22.29 -16.90
CA ILE A 67 -10.99 21.56 -17.61
C ILE A 67 -9.65 21.75 -16.88
N GLY A 68 -9.36 22.97 -16.40
CA GLY A 68 -8.20 23.28 -15.59
C GLY A 68 -8.17 22.47 -14.29
N ASP A 69 -9.30 22.37 -13.58
CA ASP A 69 -9.42 21.57 -12.35
C ASP A 69 -9.18 20.08 -12.61
N GLN A 70 -9.75 19.54 -13.69
CA GLN A 70 -9.51 18.14 -14.10
C GLN A 70 -8.04 17.89 -14.45
N SER A 71 -7.40 18.82 -15.16
CA SER A 71 -5.99 18.73 -15.54
C SER A 71 -5.09 18.78 -14.30
N ARG A 72 -5.38 19.69 -13.36
CA ARG A 72 -4.68 19.78 -12.06
C ARG A 72 -4.84 18.49 -11.25
N PHE A 73 -6.06 17.94 -11.17
CA PHE A 73 -6.32 16.67 -10.47
C PHE A 73 -5.57 15.48 -11.10
N LYS A 74 -5.38 15.49 -12.42
CA LYS A 74 -4.55 14.52 -13.16
C LYS A 74 -3.05 14.73 -12.99
N GLY A 75 -2.63 15.84 -12.37
CA GLY A 75 -1.23 16.22 -12.21
C GLY A 75 -0.63 16.89 -13.45
N ASP A 76 -1.44 17.29 -14.43
CA ASP A 76 -1.06 18.11 -15.59
C ASP A 76 -1.06 19.60 -15.21
N TRP A 77 0.03 20.06 -14.63
CA TRP A 77 0.16 21.44 -14.16
C TRP A 77 0.25 22.45 -15.30
N ASP A 78 0.94 22.11 -16.39
CA ASP A 78 1.08 23.02 -17.53
C ASP A 78 -0.26 23.19 -18.27
N GLY A 79 -0.96 22.07 -18.51
CA GLY A 79 -2.30 22.08 -19.08
C GLY A 79 -3.29 22.86 -18.23
N SER A 80 -3.27 22.67 -16.89
CA SER A 80 -4.16 23.41 -16.00
C SER A 80 -3.89 24.91 -15.99
N LEU A 81 -2.63 25.34 -15.90
CA LEU A 81 -2.25 26.76 -15.95
C LEU A 81 -2.70 27.42 -17.25
N SER A 82 -2.53 26.74 -18.39
CA SER A 82 -2.96 27.24 -19.70
C SER A 82 -4.48 27.48 -19.76
N GLU A 83 -5.27 26.54 -19.25
CA GLU A 83 -6.74 26.65 -19.25
C GLU A 83 -7.24 27.75 -18.31
N TYR A 84 -6.69 27.85 -17.09
CA TYR A 84 -7.06 28.92 -16.17
C TYR A 84 -6.65 30.30 -16.70
N GLN A 85 -5.45 30.44 -17.29
CA GLN A 85 -5.00 31.71 -17.86
C GLN A 85 -5.93 32.14 -19.00
N THR A 86 -6.31 31.20 -19.87
CA THR A 86 -7.26 31.47 -20.95
C THR A 86 -8.63 31.88 -20.40
N ALA A 87 -9.13 31.21 -19.36
CA ALA A 87 -10.39 31.57 -18.70
C ALA A 87 -10.35 32.99 -18.10
N LEU A 88 -9.24 33.34 -17.46
CA LEU A 88 -9.00 34.65 -16.86
C LEU A 88 -9.00 35.77 -17.93
N ASP A 89 -8.29 35.56 -19.03
CA ASP A 89 -8.10 36.56 -20.09
C ASP A 89 -9.37 36.76 -20.95
N SER A 90 -10.19 35.71 -21.10
CA SER A 90 -11.34 35.71 -22.00
C SER A 90 -12.70 35.95 -21.32
N SER A 91 -12.79 35.88 -19.99
CA SER A 91 -14.05 36.09 -19.26
C SER A 91 -14.17 37.51 -18.71
N PRO A 92 -15.31 38.21 -18.87
CA PRO A 92 -15.63 39.42 -18.13
C PRO A 92 -16.30 39.14 -16.77
N ASP A 93 -16.62 37.88 -16.44
CA ASP A 93 -17.33 37.50 -15.21
C ASP A 93 -16.37 37.43 -14.01
N PRO A 94 -16.57 38.26 -12.96
CA PRO A 94 -15.74 38.23 -11.75
C PRO A 94 -15.67 36.87 -11.05
N LEU A 95 -16.72 36.05 -11.12
CA LEU A 95 -16.70 34.72 -10.51
C LEU A 95 -15.76 33.79 -11.26
N VAL A 96 -15.83 33.77 -12.60
CA VAL A 96 -14.92 32.98 -13.43
C VAL A 96 -13.48 33.44 -13.28
N GLN A 97 -13.24 34.76 -13.27
CA GLN A 97 -11.89 35.32 -13.10
C GLN A 97 -11.29 34.98 -11.73
N SER A 98 -12.07 35.10 -10.65
CA SER A 98 -11.58 34.74 -9.32
C SER A 98 -11.39 33.22 -9.15
N ALA A 99 -12.23 32.38 -9.77
CA ALA A 99 -12.02 30.94 -9.81
C ALA A 99 -10.73 30.57 -10.57
N ALA A 100 -10.49 31.21 -11.73
CA ALA A 100 -9.27 31.01 -12.51
C ALA A 100 -8.00 31.41 -11.73
N LEU A 101 -8.02 32.57 -11.04
CA LEU A 101 -6.90 32.99 -10.19
C LEU A 101 -6.65 31.99 -9.04
N LEU A 102 -7.71 31.47 -8.41
CA LEU A 102 -7.57 30.43 -7.38
C LEU A 102 -6.92 29.17 -7.97
N GLY A 103 -7.38 28.72 -9.15
CA GLY A 103 -6.82 27.58 -9.87
C GLY A 103 -5.33 27.75 -10.22
N ILE A 104 -4.93 28.93 -10.69
CA ILE A 104 -3.53 29.27 -10.96
C ILE A 104 -2.71 29.24 -9.66
N GLY A 105 -3.19 29.89 -8.60
CA GLY A 105 -2.51 29.93 -7.30
C GLY A 105 -2.30 28.53 -6.71
N ARG A 106 -3.33 27.68 -6.74
CA ARG A 106 -3.25 26.28 -6.31
C ARG A 106 -2.26 25.48 -7.15
N THR A 107 -2.28 25.64 -8.47
CA THR A 107 -1.37 24.89 -9.37
C THR A 107 0.08 25.29 -9.14
N ARG A 108 0.36 26.59 -9.01
CA ARG A 108 1.72 27.08 -8.69
C ARG A 108 2.24 26.55 -7.36
N TYR A 109 1.38 26.51 -6.34
CA TYR A 109 1.74 25.90 -5.04
C TYR A 109 2.14 24.43 -5.21
N LEU A 110 1.34 23.64 -5.94
CA LEU A 110 1.63 22.22 -6.20
C LEU A 110 2.92 22.03 -7.02
N ALA A 111 3.23 22.96 -7.92
CA ALA A 111 4.46 22.98 -8.70
C ALA A 111 5.68 23.56 -7.93
N ALA A 112 5.54 23.82 -6.62
CA ALA A 112 6.53 24.46 -5.76
C ALA A 112 6.96 25.89 -6.17
N ASP A 113 6.16 26.58 -7.01
CA ASP A 113 6.27 28.02 -7.27
C ASP A 113 5.50 28.80 -6.18
N TYR A 114 6.04 28.81 -4.96
CA TYR A 114 5.38 29.41 -3.80
C TYR A 114 5.26 30.94 -3.93
N GLU A 115 6.29 31.62 -4.44
CA GLU A 115 6.25 33.07 -4.65
C GLU A 115 5.20 33.47 -5.69
N GLY A 116 5.14 32.77 -6.82
CA GLY A 116 4.13 33.00 -7.85
C GLY A 116 2.71 32.66 -7.37
N SER A 117 2.56 31.61 -6.55
CA SER A 117 1.30 31.30 -5.88
C SER A 117 0.83 32.47 -5.00
N ILE A 118 1.71 33.00 -4.15
CA ILE A 118 1.41 34.14 -3.27
C ILE A 118 0.96 35.36 -4.08
N GLN A 119 1.69 35.71 -5.13
CA GLN A 119 1.36 36.87 -5.97
C GLN A 119 -0.06 36.76 -6.56
N ILE A 120 -0.40 35.60 -7.11
CA ILE A 120 -1.70 35.37 -7.76
C ILE A 120 -2.85 35.34 -6.74
N LEU A 121 -2.64 34.71 -5.58
CA LEU A 121 -3.67 34.64 -4.53
C LEU A 121 -3.91 36.02 -3.87
N GLN A 122 -2.86 36.83 -3.70
CA GLN A 122 -3.01 38.22 -3.26
C GLN A 122 -3.76 39.07 -4.30
N GLN A 123 -3.49 38.86 -5.61
CA GLN A 123 -4.23 39.53 -6.67
C GLN A 123 -5.73 39.19 -6.62
N LEU A 124 -6.09 37.92 -6.38
CA LEU A 124 -7.48 37.49 -6.20
C LEU A 124 -8.13 38.27 -5.04
N ILE A 125 -7.49 38.29 -3.88
CA ILE A 125 -8.03 38.94 -2.67
C ILE A 125 -8.22 40.45 -2.88
N GLN A 126 -7.24 41.11 -3.50
CA GLN A 126 -7.28 42.56 -3.73
C GLN A 126 -8.31 42.96 -4.81
N THR A 127 -8.43 42.15 -5.87
CA THR A 127 -9.28 42.48 -7.03
C THR A 127 -10.74 42.09 -6.80
N TYR A 128 -11.00 40.99 -6.08
CA TYR A 128 -12.33 40.42 -5.87
C TYR A 128 -12.66 40.23 -4.38
N PRO A 129 -12.78 41.32 -3.59
CA PRO A 129 -12.97 41.26 -2.13
C PRO A 129 -14.34 40.72 -1.68
N GLN A 130 -15.21 40.34 -2.61
CA GLN A 130 -16.51 39.70 -2.34
C GLN A 130 -16.60 38.29 -2.96
N SER A 131 -15.49 37.76 -3.48
CA SER A 131 -15.49 36.44 -4.12
C SER A 131 -15.75 35.33 -3.10
N PRO A 132 -16.53 34.29 -3.46
CA PRO A 132 -16.68 33.10 -2.62
C PRO A 132 -15.38 32.31 -2.46
N HIS A 133 -14.36 32.60 -3.28
CA HIS A 133 -13.06 31.92 -3.32
C HIS A 133 -12.03 32.46 -2.31
N LEU A 134 -12.34 33.54 -1.59
CA LEU A 134 -11.42 34.15 -0.61
C LEU A 134 -10.91 33.21 0.50
N PRO A 135 -11.74 32.36 1.14
CA PRO A 135 -11.24 31.46 2.17
C PRO A 135 -10.17 30.53 1.61
N TYR A 136 -10.41 29.94 0.45
CA TYR A 136 -9.47 29.03 -0.18
C TYR A 136 -8.17 29.73 -0.60
N ALA A 137 -8.25 30.98 -1.06
CA ALA A 137 -7.07 31.79 -1.33
C ALA A 137 -6.25 32.03 -0.05
N HIS A 138 -6.89 32.32 1.07
CA HIS A 138 -6.22 32.45 2.37
C HIS A 138 -5.61 31.14 2.85
N PHE A 139 -6.29 30.00 2.66
CA PHE A 139 -5.71 28.71 3.02
C PHE A 139 -4.43 28.42 2.24
N TYR A 140 -4.45 28.58 0.90
CA TYR A 140 -3.27 28.34 0.07
C TYR A 140 -2.17 29.39 0.27
N LEU A 141 -2.51 30.63 0.64
CA LEU A 141 -1.51 31.59 1.14
C LEU A 141 -0.83 31.08 2.41
N GLY A 142 -1.60 30.53 3.35
CA GLY A 142 -1.06 29.89 4.56
C GLY A 142 -0.06 28.79 4.22
N GLN A 143 -0.45 27.89 3.31
CA GLN A 143 0.41 26.80 2.82
C GLN A 143 1.69 27.34 2.14
N ALA A 144 1.57 28.31 1.24
CA ALA A 144 2.71 28.87 0.51
C ALA A 144 3.67 29.66 1.42
N TYR A 145 3.14 30.42 2.39
CA TYR A 145 3.96 31.11 3.39
C TYR A 145 4.69 30.12 4.30
N SER A 146 4.01 29.06 4.75
CA SER A 146 4.61 27.98 5.55
C SER A 146 5.78 27.34 4.81
N ALA A 147 5.62 27.01 3.52
CA ALA A 147 6.67 26.44 2.69
C ALA A 147 7.90 27.35 2.51
N LEU A 148 7.73 28.68 2.63
CA LEU A 148 8.81 29.66 2.61
C LEU A 148 9.39 30.00 4.00
N GLY A 149 8.87 29.38 5.08
CA GLY A 149 9.25 29.69 6.46
C GLY A 149 8.71 31.02 6.98
N LEU A 150 7.72 31.61 6.31
CA LEU A 150 7.06 32.86 6.68
C LEU A 150 5.91 32.58 7.67
N HIS A 151 6.27 32.06 8.84
CA HIS A 151 5.34 31.49 9.82
C HIS A 151 4.31 32.49 10.37
N SER A 152 4.69 33.76 10.55
CA SER A 152 3.76 34.81 11.02
C SER A 152 2.67 35.09 10.00
N GLU A 153 3.05 35.25 8.73
CA GLU A 153 2.15 35.45 7.60
C GLU A 153 1.26 34.22 7.37
N ALA A 154 1.82 33.02 7.50
CA ALA A 154 1.07 31.76 7.40
C ALA A 154 -0.03 31.68 8.47
N SER A 155 0.30 31.93 9.73
CA SER A 155 -0.67 31.91 10.83
C SER A 155 -1.78 32.96 10.65
N GLY A 156 -1.45 34.15 10.12
CA GLY A 156 -2.41 35.20 9.80
C GLY A 156 -3.34 34.81 8.64
N ALA A 157 -2.81 34.13 7.63
CA ALA A 157 -3.61 33.62 6.52
C ALA A 157 -4.61 32.54 6.98
N TYR A 158 -4.20 31.60 7.84
CA TYR A 158 -5.13 30.63 8.44
C TYR A 158 -6.19 31.29 9.33
N GLN A 159 -5.84 32.34 10.07
CA GLN A 159 -6.84 33.11 10.84
C GLN A 159 -7.88 33.77 9.92
N ASN A 160 -7.47 34.28 8.76
CA ASN A 160 -8.40 34.85 7.79
C ASN A 160 -9.34 33.80 7.19
N TYR A 161 -8.87 32.56 6.97
CA TYR A 161 -9.74 31.44 6.62
C TYR A 161 -10.82 31.22 7.71
N LEU A 162 -10.41 31.09 8.98
CA LEU A 162 -11.31 30.85 10.11
C LEU A 162 -12.37 31.96 10.25
N ASN A 163 -12.00 33.22 9.98
CA ASN A 163 -12.94 34.34 10.00
C ASN A 163 -14.01 34.24 8.90
N LEU A 164 -13.69 33.64 7.75
CA LEU A 164 -14.59 33.51 6.60
C LEU A 164 -15.38 32.19 6.58
N ARG A 165 -14.91 31.16 7.31
CA ARG A 165 -15.49 29.81 7.38
C ARG A 165 -15.50 29.25 8.81
N PRO A 166 -16.12 29.94 9.79
CA PRO A 166 -16.11 29.49 11.19
C PRO A 166 -16.97 28.24 11.40
N GLY A 167 -16.52 27.35 12.30
CA GLY A 167 -17.26 26.19 12.80
C GLY A 167 -17.33 24.99 11.86
N LEU A 168 -16.63 25.01 10.73
CA LEU A 168 -16.71 23.96 9.71
C LEU A 168 -15.59 22.94 9.88
N VAL A 169 -14.34 23.35 9.66
CA VAL A 169 -13.13 22.52 9.77
C VAL A 169 -12.11 23.11 10.75
N ASP A 170 -12.60 23.84 11.75
CA ASP A 170 -11.80 24.63 12.69
C ASP A 170 -10.68 23.80 13.34
N ALA A 171 -10.94 22.55 13.72
CA ALA A 171 -9.92 21.69 14.31
C ALA A 171 -8.68 21.53 13.42
N TYR A 172 -8.90 21.32 12.11
CA TYR A 172 -7.84 21.11 11.13
C TYR A 172 -7.03 22.39 10.93
N ILE A 173 -7.71 23.53 10.78
CA ILE A 173 -7.07 24.81 10.51
C ILE A 173 -6.39 25.38 11.76
N LEU A 174 -6.98 25.24 12.94
CA LEU A 174 -6.37 25.64 14.20
C LEU A 174 -5.12 24.81 14.51
N ASN A 175 -5.13 23.50 14.21
CA ASN A 175 -3.93 22.68 14.35
C ASN A 175 -2.79 23.15 13.41
N LEU A 176 -3.09 23.44 12.14
CA LEU A 176 -2.10 24.01 11.21
C LEU A 176 -1.61 25.38 11.66
N ARG A 177 -2.52 26.28 12.06
CA ARG A 177 -2.16 27.62 12.56
C ARG A 177 -1.29 27.54 13.81
N ALA A 178 -1.60 26.63 14.73
CA ALA A 178 -0.82 26.42 15.93
C ALA A 178 0.60 25.90 15.61
N ASP A 179 0.75 25.01 14.63
CA ASP A 179 2.06 24.56 14.15
C ASP A 179 2.90 25.76 13.63
N GLU A 180 2.29 26.67 12.87
CA GLU A 180 2.96 27.90 12.42
C GLU A 180 3.31 28.85 13.58
N LEU A 181 2.42 28.98 14.58
CA LEU A 181 2.67 29.80 15.76
C LEU A 181 3.84 29.27 16.59
N VAL A 182 3.94 27.94 16.75
CA VAL A 182 5.10 27.29 17.39
C VAL A 182 6.38 27.62 16.62
N ALA A 183 6.37 27.50 15.29
CA ALA A 183 7.54 27.79 14.46
C ALA A 183 7.92 29.29 14.49
N ALA A 184 6.97 30.19 14.68
CA ALA A 184 7.19 31.62 14.91
C ALA A 184 7.64 31.95 16.36
N GLY A 185 7.65 30.99 17.27
CA GLY A 185 7.99 31.16 18.69
C GLY A 185 6.84 31.68 19.58
N ASP A 186 5.62 31.83 19.05
CA ASP A 186 4.43 32.21 19.81
C ASP A 186 3.71 30.98 20.40
N HIS A 187 4.36 30.36 21.38
CA HIS A 187 3.82 29.18 22.05
C HIS A 187 2.55 29.47 22.87
N VAL A 188 2.33 30.71 23.30
CA VAL A 188 1.13 31.08 24.08
C VAL A 188 -0.12 30.98 23.20
N SER A 189 -0.07 31.61 22.01
CA SER A 189 -1.16 31.51 21.04
C SER A 189 -1.30 30.09 20.49
N ALA A 190 -0.19 29.37 20.28
CA ALA A 190 -0.24 27.98 19.84
C ALA A 190 -0.98 27.07 20.84
N VAL A 191 -0.71 27.18 22.15
CA VAL A 191 -1.42 26.41 23.18
C VAL A 191 -2.92 26.70 23.16
N HIS A 192 -3.31 27.97 22.96
CA HIS A 192 -4.71 28.34 22.83
C HIS A 192 -5.35 27.64 21.62
N ASP A 193 -4.71 27.70 20.45
CA ASP A 193 -5.24 27.14 19.21
C ASP A 193 -5.29 25.62 19.23
N TYR A 194 -4.26 24.93 19.73
CA TYR A 194 -4.30 23.48 19.90
C TYR A 194 -5.41 23.02 20.85
N ARG A 195 -5.64 23.74 21.96
CA ARG A 195 -6.75 23.42 22.89
C ARG A 195 -8.11 23.58 22.21
N ALA A 196 -8.28 24.63 21.42
CA ALA A 196 -9.49 24.83 20.63
C ALA A 196 -9.63 23.73 19.56
N ALA A 197 -8.53 23.30 18.93
CA ALA A 197 -8.54 22.22 17.96
C ALA A 197 -8.99 20.87 18.55
N VAL A 198 -8.50 20.51 19.74
CA VAL A 198 -8.92 19.28 20.45
C VAL A 198 -10.40 19.30 20.84
N GLN A 199 -10.97 20.49 21.08
CA GLN A 199 -12.38 20.63 21.46
C GLN A 199 -13.33 20.67 20.25
N ALA A 200 -12.83 21.02 19.07
CA ALA A 200 -13.62 21.13 17.85
C ALA A 200 -13.88 19.74 17.22
N PRO A 201 -15.07 19.50 16.64
CA PRO A 201 -15.39 18.22 16.00
C PRO A 201 -14.44 17.88 14.84
N SER A 202 -13.72 16.77 14.93
CA SER A 202 -12.83 16.27 13.87
C SER A 202 -12.45 14.81 14.08
N LEU A 203 -11.71 14.26 13.10
CA LEU A 203 -11.07 12.94 13.18
C LEU A 203 -9.57 13.03 13.50
N LEU A 204 -9.07 14.19 13.90
CA LEU A 204 -7.66 14.35 14.29
C LEU A 204 -7.34 13.52 15.53
N ASN A 205 -6.10 13.03 15.60
CA ASN A 205 -5.62 12.31 16.78
C ASN A 205 -5.38 13.29 17.94
N GLY A 206 -6.35 13.40 18.85
CA GLY A 206 -6.27 14.29 20.01
C GLY A 206 -5.04 14.05 20.88
N LEU A 207 -4.54 12.81 21.00
CA LEU A 207 -3.34 12.51 21.79
C LEU A 207 -2.09 13.15 21.16
N LEU A 208 -1.98 13.17 19.83
CA LEU A 208 -0.86 13.85 19.15
C LEU A 208 -0.92 15.37 19.35
N ILE A 209 -2.11 15.95 19.37
CA ILE A 209 -2.28 17.38 19.65
C ILE A 209 -1.96 17.68 21.12
N GLU A 210 -2.35 16.82 22.06
CA GLU A 210 -1.98 16.94 23.48
C GLU A 210 -0.45 16.92 23.67
N ILE A 211 0.29 16.09 22.92
CA ILE A 211 1.77 16.12 22.91
C ILE A 211 2.28 17.49 22.43
N LYS A 212 1.71 18.06 21.37
CA LYS A 212 2.09 19.40 20.87
C LYS A 212 1.82 20.51 21.91
N ILE A 213 0.71 20.40 22.65
CA ILE A 213 0.39 21.31 23.76
C ILE A 213 1.45 21.19 24.87
N ALA A 214 1.79 19.97 25.29
CA ALA A 214 2.80 19.72 26.32
C ALA A 214 4.18 20.27 25.91
N ASN A 215 4.59 20.02 24.67
CA ASN A 215 5.84 20.56 24.11
C ASN A 215 5.84 22.11 24.10
N SER A 216 4.71 22.73 23.78
CA SER A 216 4.60 24.20 23.80
C SER A 216 4.75 24.78 25.21
N HIS A 217 4.22 24.09 26.24
CA HIS A 217 4.46 24.46 27.65
C HIS A 217 5.93 24.31 28.05
N ALA A 218 6.58 23.22 27.63
CA ALA A 218 8.01 23.02 27.88
C ALA A 218 8.85 24.14 27.23
N SER A 219 8.53 24.56 26.00
CA SER A 219 9.20 25.68 25.33
C SER A 219 8.97 27.04 26.01
N LEU A 220 7.87 27.21 26.74
CA LEU A 220 7.60 28.38 27.57
C LEU A 220 8.34 28.34 28.93
N GLY A 221 9.02 27.24 29.24
CA GLY A 221 9.62 26.99 30.55
C GLY A 221 8.61 26.56 31.61
N ASP A 222 7.35 26.33 31.26
CA ASP A 222 6.32 25.76 32.15
C ASP A 222 6.45 24.23 32.17
N TYR A 223 7.59 23.77 32.70
CA TYR A 223 7.92 22.36 32.77
C TYR A 223 6.98 21.58 33.71
N ASP A 224 6.42 22.21 34.73
CA ASP A 224 5.48 21.55 35.65
C ASP A 224 4.20 21.13 34.93
N THR A 225 3.62 22.01 34.11
CA THR A 225 2.47 21.68 33.27
C THR A 225 2.84 20.63 32.22
N ALA A 226 3.98 20.79 31.54
CA ALA A 226 4.42 19.85 30.51
C ALA A 226 4.62 18.42 31.06
N LEU A 227 5.32 18.29 32.20
CA LEU A 227 5.56 17.01 32.88
C LEU A 227 4.25 16.33 33.28
N GLY A 228 3.28 17.08 33.83
CA GLY A 228 1.96 16.55 34.16
C GLY A 228 1.23 15.99 32.94
N MET A 229 1.35 16.66 31.79
CA MET A 229 0.75 16.20 30.53
C MET A 229 1.49 14.99 29.94
N TYR A 230 2.82 15.00 29.87
CA TYR A 230 3.59 13.85 29.38
C TYR A 230 3.28 12.59 30.19
N GLN A 231 3.16 12.72 31.51
CA GLN A 231 2.81 11.62 32.38
C GLN A 231 1.40 11.06 32.13
N ASP A 232 0.40 11.93 31.92
CA ASP A 232 -0.97 11.50 31.56
C ASP A 232 -0.98 10.76 30.20
N ILE A 233 -0.28 11.33 29.22
CA ILE A 233 -0.14 10.74 27.88
C ILE A 233 0.55 9.39 27.96
N TYR A 234 1.63 9.24 28.75
CA TYR A 234 2.32 7.97 28.96
C TYR A 234 1.38 6.87 29.44
N TYR A 235 0.50 7.16 30.40
CA TYR A 235 -0.45 6.18 30.94
C TYR A 235 -1.59 5.84 29.96
N ARG A 236 -2.00 6.77 29.10
CA ARG A 236 -3.05 6.56 28.09
C ARG A 236 -2.53 5.94 26.80
N ALA A 237 -1.25 6.12 26.50
CA ALA A 237 -0.61 5.65 25.28
C ALA A 237 -0.68 4.12 25.14
N GLN A 238 -1.01 3.68 23.92
CA GLN A 238 -1.17 2.26 23.58
C GLN A 238 0.06 1.65 22.90
N THR A 239 1.06 2.47 22.55
CA THR A 239 2.24 2.03 21.83
C THR A 239 3.51 2.33 22.61
N ASP A 240 4.47 1.42 22.55
CA ASP A 240 5.80 1.57 23.15
C ASP A 240 6.53 2.80 22.60
N PHE A 241 6.34 3.13 21.33
CA PHE A 241 6.92 4.32 20.70
C PHE A 241 6.46 5.62 21.36
N THR A 242 5.15 5.76 21.62
CA THR A 242 4.62 6.95 22.29
C THR A 242 5.07 7.00 23.74
N LYS A 243 5.12 5.87 24.45
CA LYS A 243 5.60 5.81 25.84
C LYS A 243 7.07 6.22 25.95
N ALA A 244 7.94 5.61 25.15
CA ALA A 244 9.35 5.95 25.09
C ALA A 244 9.59 7.41 24.69
N GLN A 245 8.75 7.96 23.80
CA GLN A 245 8.78 9.39 23.47
C GLN A 245 8.43 10.25 24.68
N MET A 246 7.42 9.89 25.47
CA MET A 246 7.07 10.64 26.68
C MET A 246 8.18 10.55 27.73
N ASP A 247 8.79 9.38 27.92
CA ASP A 247 9.94 9.23 28.83
C ASP A 247 11.11 10.12 28.43
N TYR A 248 11.46 10.13 27.14
CA TYR A 248 12.50 11.01 26.62
C TYR A 248 12.18 12.49 26.87
N LEU A 249 10.95 12.93 26.57
CA LEU A 249 10.53 14.32 26.78
C LEU A 249 10.46 14.70 28.27
N MET A 250 10.02 13.79 29.15
CA MET A 250 10.07 13.98 30.60
C MET A 250 11.51 14.10 31.09
N GLY A 251 12.41 13.26 30.58
CA GLY A 251 13.83 13.34 30.88
C GLY A 251 14.44 14.69 30.52
N GLN A 252 14.13 15.21 29.32
CA GLN A 252 14.57 16.54 28.89
C GLN A 252 14.02 17.67 29.80
N ALA A 253 12.74 17.60 30.17
CA ALA A 253 12.11 18.59 31.05
C ALA A 253 12.67 18.55 32.48
N TYR A 254 12.93 17.37 33.04
CA TYR A 254 13.59 17.23 34.34
C TYR A 254 15.04 17.75 34.30
N ALA A 255 15.79 17.45 33.24
CA ALA A 255 17.16 17.94 33.09
C ALA A 255 17.20 19.48 33.00
N ALA A 256 16.29 20.08 32.24
CA ALA A 256 16.18 21.54 32.10
C ALA A 256 15.87 22.26 33.42
N THR A 257 15.22 21.58 34.37
CA THR A 257 14.89 22.11 35.71
C THR A 257 15.94 21.73 36.78
N GLY A 258 17.04 21.08 36.40
CA GLY A 258 18.10 20.64 37.31
C GLY A 258 17.76 19.39 38.13
N ARG A 259 16.66 18.71 37.80
CA ARG A 259 16.17 17.49 38.46
C ARG A 259 16.79 16.25 37.82
N LEU A 260 18.12 16.16 37.94
CA LEU A 260 18.91 15.17 37.18
C LEU A 260 18.58 13.72 37.55
N GLU A 261 18.25 13.44 38.81
CA GLU A 261 17.89 12.08 39.25
C GLU A 261 16.61 11.60 38.55
N GLU A 262 15.58 12.45 38.50
CA GLU A 262 14.34 12.13 37.76
C GLU A 262 14.57 12.08 36.25
N ALA A 263 15.45 12.93 35.71
CA ALA A 263 15.80 12.92 34.30
C ALA A 263 16.40 11.58 33.87
N TYR A 264 17.40 11.11 34.61
CA TYR A 264 18.06 9.84 34.34
C TYR A 264 17.13 8.65 34.57
N ALA A 265 16.24 8.71 35.56
CA ALA A 265 15.22 7.68 35.76
C ALA A 265 14.28 7.57 34.54
N ALA A 266 13.83 8.69 33.98
CA ALA A 266 12.99 8.68 32.78
C ALA A 266 13.74 8.13 31.55
N TYR A 267 14.98 8.56 31.31
CA TYR A 267 15.80 8.02 30.23
C TYR A 267 16.06 6.51 30.39
N GLN A 268 16.29 6.04 31.62
CA GLN A 268 16.44 4.61 31.89
C GLN A 268 15.15 3.83 31.62
N ASP A 269 13.97 4.38 31.93
CA ASP A 269 12.69 3.74 31.62
C ASP A 269 12.56 3.50 30.11
N ALA A 270 12.89 4.51 29.29
CA ALA A 270 12.89 4.39 27.83
C ALA A 270 13.82 3.26 27.34
N VAL A 271 15.06 3.22 27.86
CA VAL A 271 16.09 2.23 27.47
C VAL A 271 15.70 0.81 27.90
N ILE A 272 15.14 0.65 29.09
CA ILE A 272 14.86 -0.66 29.68
C ILE A 272 13.56 -1.25 29.13
N ASN A 273 12.50 -0.44 29.08
CA ASN A 273 11.16 -0.94 28.75
C ASN A 273 10.86 -0.89 27.25
N PHE A 274 11.50 0.02 26.50
CA PHE A 274 11.21 0.26 25.09
C PHE A 274 12.45 0.26 24.18
N PRO A 275 13.36 -0.74 24.29
CA PRO A 275 14.69 -0.69 23.69
C PRO A 275 14.73 -0.71 22.16
N ASN A 276 13.61 -0.98 21.48
CA ASN A 276 13.51 -0.99 20.02
C ASN A 276 13.07 0.36 19.42
N THR A 277 12.93 1.41 20.24
CA THR A 277 12.43 2.71 19.81
C THR A 277 13.58 3.70 19.56
N ASN A 278 13.37 4.66 18.65
CA ASN A 278 14.34 5.75 18.45
C ASN A 278 14.53 6.59 19.72
N SER A 279 13.46 6.81 20.49
CA SER A 279 13.53 7.55 21.76
C SER A 279 14.40 6.83 22.80
N ALA A 280 14.39 5.50 22.84
CA ALA A 280 15.31 4.74 23.71
C ALA A 280 16.78 4.95 23.31
N TYR A 281 17.09 5.02 22.01
CA TYR A 281 18.44 5.35 21.55
C TYR A 281 18.84 6.78 21.93
N LEU A 282 17.96 7.77 21.74
CA LEU A 282 18.25 9.14 22.18
C LEU A 282 18.46 9.22 23.70
N SER A 283 17.62 8.56 24.49
CA SER A 283 17.77 8.46 25.95
C SER A 283 19.09 7.77 26.36
N LEU A 284 19.53 6.75 25.62
CA LEU A 284 20.83 6.09 25.85
C LEU A 284 22.00 7.06 25.63
N LEU A 285 21.93 7.90 24.58
CA LEU A 285 22.97 8.90 24.32
C LEU A 285 23.05 9.92 25.47
N GLU A 286 21.93 10.44 25.95
CA GLU A 286 21.88 11.36 27.08
C GLU A 286 22.50 10.75 28.36
N LEU A 287 22.24 9.48 28.63
CA LEU A 287 22.81 8.75 29.78
C LEU A 287 24.33 8.55 29.62
N VAL A 288 24.78 8.17 28.43
CA VAL A 288 26.20 7.93 28.13
C VAL A 288 27.01 9.22 28.20
N ASP A 289 26.50 10.31 27.63
CA ASP A 289 27.15 11.63 27.65
C ASP A 289 27.26 12.20 29.07
N ALA A 290 26.30 11.88 29.93
CA ALA A 290 26.31 12.22 31.35
C ALA A 290 27.13 11.26 32.23
N GLU A 291 27.80 10.26 31.65
CA GLU A 291 28.54 9.19 32.36
C GLU A 291 27.67 8.42 33.38
N VAL A 292 26.36 8.34 33.15
CA VAL A 292 25.42 7.59 33.99
C VAL A 292 25.52 6.11 33.61
N PRO A 293 25.75 5.19 34.58
CA PRO A 293 25.78 3.77 34.30
C PRO A 293 24.45 3.28 33.72
N VAL A 294 24.53 2.53 32.62
CA VAL A 294 23.39 1.86 31.97
C VAL A 294 23.63 0.37 32.02
N ASP A 295 22.59 -0.41 32.28
CA ASP A 295 22.68 -1.87 32.21
C ASP A 295 23.12 -2.31 30.80
N ASP A 296 24.25 -3.03 30.74
CA ASP A 296 24.89 -3.42 29.49
C ASP A 296 24.02 -4.34 28.62
N LEU A 297 23.05 -5.06 29.19
CA LEU A 297 22.07 -5.83 28.41
C LEU A 297 21.22 -4.90 27.55
N TYR A 298 20.62 -3.89 28.16
CA TYR A 298 19.70 -2.99 27.48
C TYR A 298 20.42 -2.02 26.56
N ARG A 299 21.62 -1.58 26.94
CA ARG A 299 22.53 -0.87 26.04
C ARG A 299 22.77 -1.68 24.77
N GLY A 300 23.17 -2.96 24.91
CA GLY A 300 23.42 -3.83 23.76
C GLY A 300 22.19 -4.03 22.86
N ILE A 301 21.00 -4.14 23.44
CA ILE A 301 19.74 -4.30 22.68
C ILE A 301 19.37 -3.00 21.94
N VAL A 302 19.46 -1.85 22.59
CA VAL A 302 19.21 -0.54 21.96
C VAL A 302 20.20 -0.32 20.82
N ASP A 303 21.49 -0.57 21.05
CA ASP A 303 22.53 -0.44 20.04
C ASP A 303 22.28 -1.39 18.85
N TYR A 304 21.80 -2.62 19.08
CA TYR A 304 21.41 -3.53 18.01
C TYR A 304 20.29 -2.95 17.13
N TYR A 305 19.21 -2.42 17.73
CA TYR A 305 18.11 -1.81 16.98
C TYR A 305 18.51 -0.52 16.28
N ALA A 306 19.46 0.24 16.85
CA ALA A 306 20.04 1.43 16.23
C ALA A 306 21.09 1.13 15.15
N GLY A 307 21.40 -0.14 14.88
CA GLY A 307 22.42 -0.56 13.90
C GLY A 307 23.86 -0.34 14.36
N GLN A 308 24.07 -0.05 15.64
CA GLN A 308 25.37 0.22 16.26
C GLN A 308 26.03 -1.06 16.77
N TYR A 309 26.19 -2.05 15.89
CA TYR A 309 26.56 -3.43 16.26
C TYR A 309 27.90 -3.56 17.03
N GLY A 310 28.89 -2.73 16.69
CA GLY A 310 30.21 -2.80 17.35
C GLY A 310 30.17 -2.41 18.83
N VAL A 311 29.45 -1.34 19.17
CA VAL A 311 29.27 -0.92 20.57
C VAL A 311 28.30 -1.82 21.31
N GLY A 312 27.27 -2.34 20.62
CA GLY A 312 26.35 -3.32 21.18
C GLY A 312 27.04 -4.63 21.57
N MET A 313 27.92 -5.16 20.71
CA MET A 313 28.74 -6.34 21.00
C MET A 313 29.63 -6.11 22.24
N ALA A 314 30.28 -4.95 22.33
CA ALA A 314 31.11 -4.62 23.49
C ALA A 314 30.30 -4.51 24.80
N ALA A 315 29.02 -4.09 24.73
CA ALA A 315 28.12 -4.10 25.88
C ALA A 315 27.78 -5.54 26.30
N PHE A 316 27.40 -6.42 25.37
CA PHE A 316 27.16 -7.82 25.70
C PHE A 316 28.39 -8.52 26.29
N ASP A 317 29.60 -8.24 25.79
CA ASP A 317 30.85 -8.78 26.34
C ASP A 317 31.03 -8.40 27.82
N ARG A 318 30.79 -7.14 28.18
CA ARG A 318 30.83 -6.68 29.58
C ARG A 318 29.75 -7.36 30.42
N TYR A 319 28.53 -7.48 29.88
CA TYR A 319 27.43 -8.16 30.55
C TYR A 319 27.76 -9.62 30.90
N PHE A 320 28.38 -10.35 29.95
CA PHE A 320 28.82 -11.72 30.19
C PHE A 320 29.96 -11.82 31.19
N GLN A 321 30.95 -10.92 31.13
CA GLN A 321 32.05 -10.88 32.09
C GLN A 321 31.57 -10.58 33.52
N ALA A 322 30.53 -9.76 33.66
CA ALA A 322 29.90 -9.46 34.95
C ALA A 322 29.02 -10.59 35.50
N GLY A 323 28.74 -11.63 34.70
CA GLY A 323 27.86 -12.73 35.11
C GLY A 323 26.40 -12.32 35.24
N GLY A 324 25.90 -11.43 34.37
CA GLY A 324 24.53 -10.93 34.42
C GLY A 324 23.46 -12.04 34.36
N PRO A 325 22.29 -11.88 35.00
CA PRO A 325 21.32 -12.97 35.19
C PRO A 325 20.53 -13.38 33.93
N GLU A 326 20.20 -12.45 33.03
CA GLU A 326 19.43 -12.69 31.80
C GLU A 326 20.34 -13.13 30.63
N GLN A 327 21.11 -14.19 30.87
CA GLN A 327 22.08 -14.73 29.91
C GLN A 327 21.44 -15.15 28.59
N ASP A 328 20.25 -15.73 28.62
CA ASP A 328 19.51 -16.18 27.44
C ASP A 328 19.14 -15.03 26.50
N LYS A 329 18.59 -13.93 27.06
CA LYS A 329 18.27 -12.71 26.30
C LYS A 329 19.52 -12.05 25.74
N ALA A 330 20.56 -11.90 26.56
CA ALA A 330 21.84 -11.34 26.12
C ALA A 330 22.43 -12.15 24.95
N ARG A 331 22.44 -13.48 25.05
CA ARG A 331 22.92 -14.37 23.99
C ARG A 331 22.11 -14.27 22.71
N TYR A 332 20.78 -14.14 22.83
CA TYR A 332 19.91 -14.04 21.67
C TYR A 332 20.26 -12.81 20.82
N PHE A 333 20.35 -11.63 21.45
CA PHE A 333 20.70 -10.39 20.77
C PHE A 333 22.17 -10.29 20.39
N ASN A 334 23.08 -10.89 21.17
CA ASN A 334 24.49 -11.00 20.77
C ASN A 334 24.64 -11.86 19.51
N GLY A 335 23.88 -12.97 19.39
CA GLY A 335 23.86 -13.78 18.17
C GLY A 335 23.39 -12.99 16.95
N LEU A 336 22.33 -12.19 17.09
CA LEU A 336 21.87 -11.30 16.01
C LEU A 336 22.92 -10.25 15.63
N THR A 337 23.59 -9.66 16.63
CA THR A 337 24.67 -8.68 16.46
C THR A 337 25.88 -9.29 15.75
N LEU A 338 26.31 -10.48 16.16
CA LEU A 338 27.40 -11.22 15.53
C LEU A 338 27.09 -11.56 14.08
N ARG A 339 25.87 -12.02 13.78
CA ARG A 339 25.45 -12.28 12.39
C ARG A 339 25.48 -11.01 11.54
N ALA A 340 25.02 -9.87 12.07
CA ALA A 340 25.08 -8.59 11.37
C ALA A 340 26.51 -8.13 11.06
N LEU A 341 27.49 -8.55 11.87
CA LEU A 341 28.93 -8.35 11.66
C LEU A 341 29.58 -9.44 10.77
N GLY A 342 28.82 -10.39 10.25
CA GLY A 342 29.31 -11.52 9.42
C GLY A 342 29.81 -12.74 10.20
N GLY A 343 29.71 -12.74 11.53
CA GLY A 343 30.16 -13.81 12.43
C GLY A 343 29.15 -14.95 12.57
N ASN A 344 28.81 -15.64 11.47
CA ASN A 344 27.75 -16.66 11.44
C ASN A 344 27.97 -17.83 12.41
N GLU A 345 29.19 -18.37 12.50
CA GLU A 345 29.51 -19.48 13.41
C GLU A 345 29.38 -19.06 14.88
N GLY A 346 29.85 -17.85 15.21
CA GLY A 346 29.71 -17.27 16.55
C GLY A 346 28.25 -17.05 16.93
N ALA A 347 27.45 -16.55 15.98
CA ALA A 347 26.01 -16.35 16.17
C ALA A 347 25.28 -17.67 16.46
N ILE A 348 25.55 -18.71 15.68
CA ILE A 348 25.03 -20.06 15.92
C ILE A 348 25.46 -20.56 17.30
N GLY A 349 26.72 -20.38 17.68
CA GLY A 349 27.23 -20.76 19.00
C GLY A 349 26.48 -20.09 20.16
N GLU A 350 26.03 -18.85 20.02
CA GLU A 350 25.20 -18.20 21.04
C GLU A 350 23.80 -18.82 21.15
N TRP A 351 23.14 -19.05 20.02
CA TRP A 351 21.81 -19.69 20.01
C TRP A 351 21.86 -21.15 20.47
N GLU A 352 22.92 -21.90 20.17
CA GLU A 352 23.11 -23.26 20.68
C GLU A 352 23.21 -23.31 22.21
N ARG A 353 23.86 -22.32 22.82
CA ARG A 353 23.92 -22.23 24.29
C ARG A 353 22.54 -21.97 24.89
N ILE A 354 21.68 -21.19 24.23
CA ILE A 354 20.27 -21.02 24.63
C ILE A 354 19.55 -22.36 24.52
N ILE A 355 19.65 -23.03 23.36
CA ILE A 355 18.98 -24.30 23.08
C ILE A 355 19.32 -25.37 24.13
N GLN A 356 20.59 -25.46 24.51
CA GLN A 356 21.09 -26.51 25.42
C GLN A 356 20.86 -26.20 26.90
N ASN A 357 20.98 -24.93 27.32
CA ASN A 357 21.05 -24.59 28.74
C ASN A 357 19.83 -23.81 29.26
N PHE A 358 18.95 -23.33 28.38
CA PHE A 358 17.84 -22.44 28.73
C PHE A 358 16.52 -22.90 28.08
N THR A 359 16.11 -24.14 28.34
CA THR A 359 14.94 -24.77 27.69
C THR A 359 13.59 -24.14 28.04
N GLU A 360 13.51 -23.36 29.11
CA GLU A 360 12.30 -22.63 29.53
C GLU A 360 12.32 -21.15 29.11
N SER A 361 13.35 -20.72 28.37
CA SER A 361 13.51 -19.32 27.94
C SER A 361 12.48 -18.93 26.88
N ALA A 362 12.01 -17.68 26.94
CA ALA A 362 11.20 -17.03 25.89
C ALA A 362 11.99 -16.74 24.58
N TYR A 363 13.27 -17.09 24.54
CA TYR A 363 14.14 -17.03 23.36
C TYR A 363 14.53 -18.42 22.85
N TRP A 364 14.10 -19.51 23.51
CA TRP A 364 14.52 -20.86 23.16
C TRP A 364 14.06 -21.25 21.75
N ASP A 365 12.78 -21.06 21.44
CA ASP A 365 12.20 -21.27 20.11
C ASP A 365 12.81 -20.36 19.04
N LYS A 366 13.06 -19.08 19.39
CA LYS A 366 13.68 -18.11 18.48
C LYS A 366 15.13 -18.48 18.18
N ALA A 367 15.86 -19.06 19.13
CA ALA A 367 17.22 -19.51 18.93
C ALA A 367 17.30 -20.66 17.90
N TRP A 368 16.36 -21.61 17.94
CA TRP A 368 16.22 -22.65 16.91
C TRP A 368 15.98 -22.07 15.53
N GLU A 369 15.01 -21.15 15.42
CA GLU A 369 14.68 -20.48 14.16
C GLU A 369 15.88 -19.67 13.61
N GLN A 370 16.53 -18.85 14.45
CA GLN A 370 17.68 -18.05 14.00
C GLN A 370 18.88 -18.91 13.61
N LYS A 371 19.12 -20.04 14.29
CA LYS A 371 20.14 -21.03 13.89
C LYS A 371 19.84 -21.58 12.50
N ALA A 372 18.61 -22.06 12.27
CA ALA A 372 18.20 -22.63 10.98
C ALA A 372 18.30 -21.61 9.84
N ILE A 373 17.80 -20.38 10.05
CA ILE A 373 17.89 -19.29 9.06
C ILE A 373 19.35 -18.96 8.74
N THR A 374 20.24 -18.96 9.75
CA THR A 374 21.66 -18.64 9.54
C THR A 374 22.36 -19.73 8.74
N GLN A 375 22.10 -21.01 9.03
CA GLN A 375 22.61 -22.13 8.24
C GLN A 375 22.12 -22.05 6.80
N TRP A 376 20.82 -21.83 6.59
CA TRP A 376 20.24 -21.78 5.26
C TRP A 376 20.66 -20.55 4.46
N GLN A 377 20.33 -19.34 4.91
CA GLN A 377 20.47 -18.11 4.12
C GLN A 377 21.88 -17.53 4.12
N PHE A 378 22.60 -17.63 5.26
CA PHE A 378 23.89 -16.97 5.43
C PHE A 378 25.08 -17.90 5.19
N MET A 379 24.86 -19.22 5.25
CA MET A 379 25.90 -20.24 4.99
C MET A 379 25.62 -21.11 3.77
N ASN A 380 24.46 -20.93 3.10
CA ASN A 380 24.03 -21.73 1.96
C ASN A 380 23.99 -23.24 2.27
N ASP A 381 23.59 -23.59 3.49
CA ASP A 381 23.45 -24.96 4.00
C ASP A 381 22.01 -25.19 4.50
N GLY A 382 21.07 -25.27 3.55
CA GLY A 382 19.67 -25.56 3.86
C GLY A 382 19.45 -26.99 4.34
N GLY A 383 20.37 -27.92 4.10
CA GLY A 383 20.36 -29.27 4.68
C GLY A 383 20.40 -29.22 6.21
N SER A 384 21.39 -28.50 6.76
CA SER A 384 21.49 -28.27 8.20
C SER A 384 20.34 -27.43 8.74
N GLY A 385 19.91 -26.39 8.01
CA GLY A 385 18.76 -25.56 8.41
C GLY A 385 17.46 -26.38 8.55
N TYR A 386 17.18 -27.23 7.55
CA TYR A 386 16.06 -28.18 7.57
C TYR A 386 16.12 -29.12 8.77
N GLN A 387 17.28 -29.75 9.00
CA GLN A 387 17.45 -30.69 10.11
C GLN A 387 17.27 -29.99 11.47
N THR A 388 17.82 -28.78 11.63
CA THR A 388 17.64 -27.96 12.85
C THR A 388 16.16 -27.74 13.18
N LEU A 389 15.31 -27.45 12.19
CA LEU A 389 13.87 -27.28 12.42
C LEU A 389 13.16 -28.61 12.71
N LEU A 390 13.58 -29.71 12.08
CA LEU A 390 13.06 -31.04 12.44
C LEU A 390 13.42 -31.45 13.87
N ASP A 391 14.65 -31.15 14.30
CA ASP A 391 15.14 -31.44 15.64
C ASP A 391 14.35 -30.65 16.70
N PHE A 392 13.99 -29.39 16.40
CA PHE A 392 13.07 -28.62 17.24
C PHE A 392 11.73 -29.34 17.42
N VAL A 393 11.10 -29.74 16.31
CA VAL A 393 9.79 -30.41 16.32
C VAL A 393 9.85 -31.76 17.04
N ALA A 394 10.95 -32.51 16.87
CA ALA A 394 11.18 -33.77 17.59
C ALA A 394 11.38 -33.55 19.10
N THR A 395 12.06 -32.46 19.48
CA THR A 395 12.35 -32.12 20.88
C THR A 395 11.11 -31.59 21.60
N ALA A 396 10.31 -30.74 20.94
CA ALA A 396 9.18 -30.06 21.52
C ALA A 396 7.93 -30.12 20.61
N PRO A 397 7.36 -31.31 20.35
CA PRO A 397 6.28 -31.49 19.38
C PRO A 397 4.99 -30.75 19.76
N ASN A 398 4.77 -30.48 21.04
CA ASN A 398 3.58 -29.75 21.52
C ASN A 398 3.83 -28.24 21.70
N HIS A 399 5.01 -27.72 21.31
CA HIS A 399 5.29 -26.30 21.42
C HIS A 399 4.36 -25.48 20.50
N PRO A 400 3.87 -24.30 20.91
CA PRO A 400 2.96 -23.49 20.09
C PRO A 400 3.47 -23.17 18.67
N ARG A 401 4.79 -23.14 18.48
CA ARG A 401 5.45 -22.88 17.18
C ARG A 401 5.92 -24.15 16.43
N ALA A 402 5.66 -25.35 16.94
CA ALA A 402 6.12 -26.59 16.28
C ALA A 402 5.56 -26.73 14.86
N ALA A 403 4.28 -26.41 14.66
CA ALA A 403 3.66 -26.41 13.34
C ALA A 403 4.29 -25.38 12.39
N GLU A 404 4.53 -24.15 12.87
CA GLU A 404 5.15 -23.06 12.12
C GLU A 404 6.56 -23.44 11.66
N LEU A 405 7.40 -23.97 12.56
CA LEU A 405 8.78 -24.34 12.23
C LEU A 405 8.85 -25.61 11.36
N LEU A 406 7.91 -26.55 11.51
CA LEU A 406 7.79 -27.67 10.57
C LEU A 406 7.40 -27.19 9.17
N TYR A 407 6.52 -26.18 9.09
CA TYR A 407 6.14 -25.56 7.82
C TYR A 407 7.36 -24.89 7.16
N GLN A 408 8.13 -24.08 7.90
CA GLN A 408 9.38 -23.48 7.39
C GLN A 408 10.38 -24.54 6.92
N ALA A 409 10.48 -25.70 7.60
CA ALA A 409 11.32 -26.80 7.14
C ALA A 409 10.91 -27.31 5.74
N GLY A 410 9.61 -27.40 5.47
CA GLY A 410 9.09 -27.73 4.15
C GLY A 410 9.52 -26.73 3.08
N GLU A 411 9.50 -25.43 3.40
CA GLU A 411 9.94 -24.36 2.48
C GLU A 411 11.43 -24.48 2.14
N ILE A 412 12.27 -24.68 3.16
CA ILE A 412 13.72 -24.85 2.98
C ILE A 412 14.00 -26.07 2.09
N ALA A 413 13.39 -27.22 2.39
CA ALA A 413 13.58 -28.43 1.59
C ALA A 413 13.12 -28.22 0.13
N GLU A 414 12.01 -27.52 -0.09
CA GLU A 414 11.50 -27.26 -1.43
C GLU A 414 12.41 -26.32 -2.24
N LEU A 415 12.95 -25.27 -1.60
CA LEU A 415 13.87 -24.31 -2.21
C LEU A 415 15.25 -24.91 -2.52
N ASP A 416 15.73 -25.83 -1.68
CA ASP A 416 16.94 -26.61 -1.93
C ASP A 416 16.77 -27.70 -3.00
N GLY A 417 15.56 -27.85 -3.57
CA GLY A 417 15.26 -28.89 -4.57
C GLY A 417 15.08 -30.30 -3.99
N ARG A 418 15.02 -30.46 -2.67
CA ARG A 418 14.78 -31.73 -1.96
C ARG A 418 13.29 -32.04 -1.91
N LEU A 419 12.68 -32.19 -3.08
CA LEU A 419 11.22 -32.25 -3.24
C LEU A 419 10.56 -33.43 -2.52
N THR A 420 11.22 -34.58 -2.41
CA THR A 420 10.68 -35.72 -1.63
C THR A 420 10.55 -35.36 -0.15
N GLU A 421 11.61 -34.80 0.44
CA GLU A 421 11.61 -34.35 1.84
C GLU A 421 10.59 -33.23 2.07
N ALA A 422 10.47 -32.30 1.12
CA ALA A 422 9.47 -31.24 1.17
C ALA A 422 8.04 -31.81 1.17
N ALA A 423 7.72 -32.72 0.24
CA ALA A 423 6.40 -33.33 0.13
C ALA A 423 6.00 -34.11 1.39
N ASP A 424 6.95 -34.84 1.99
CA ASP A 424 6.73 -35.57 3.24
C ASP A 424 6.57 -34.62 4.43
N THR A 425 7.38 -33.56 4.49
CA THR A 425 7.24 -32.51 5.50
C THR A 425 5.88 -31.83 5.43
N TRP A 426 5.41 -31.48 4.22
CA TRP A 426 4.09 -30.89 4.01
C TRP A 426 2.94 -31.77 4.47
N LYS A 427 3.00 -33.08 4.16
CA LYS A 427 2.03 -34.05 4.67
C LYS A 427 2.05 -34.12 6.20
N ARG A 428 3.24 -34.07 6.81
CA ARG A 428 3.41 -34.08 8.27
C ARG A 428 2.81 -32.84 8.94
N VAL A 429 3.00 -31.64 8.40
CA VAL A 429 2.37 -30.42 8.95
C VAL A 429 0.87 -30.62 9.13
N ALA A 430 0.18 -31.09 8.09
CA ALA A 430 -1.27 -31.29 8.14
C ALA A 430 -1.71 -32.49 8.98
N ALA A 431 -0.88 -33.54 9.08
CA ALA A 431 -1.20 -34.73 9.87
C ALA A 431 -0.96 -34.53 11.37
N ASP A 432 0.17 -33.92 11.72
CA ASP A 432 0.62 -33.73 13.10
C ASP A 432 -0.03 -32.48 13.72
N TYR A 433 -0.35 -31.46 12.90
CA TYR A 433 -0.88 -30.16 13.34
C TYR A 433 -2.12 -29.72 12.55
N PRO A 434 -3.23 -30.49 12.57
CA PRO A 434 -4.42 -30.19 11.75
C PRO A 434 -5.11 -28.85 12.09
N SER A 435 -4.85 -28.28 13.27
CA SER A 435 -5.39 -26.97 13.70
C SER A 435 -4.50 -25.78 13.33
N PHE A 436 -3.33 -26.01 12.74
CA PHE A 436 -2.46 -24.93 12.29
C PHE A 436 -3.10 -24.19 11.11
N GLU A 437 -3.04 -22.85 11.10
CA GLU A 437 -3.72 -22.04 10.08
C GLU A 437 -3.32 -22.40 8.65
N ASN A 438 -2.06 -22.80 8.44
CA ASN A 438 -1.54 -23.22 7.14
C ASN A 438 -1.55 -24.75 6.93
N ALA A 439 -2.26 -25.53 7.74
CA ALA A 439 -2.36 -26.98 7.57
C ALA A 439 -2.98 -27.35 6.21
N GLN A 440 -4.03 -26.65 5.79
CA GLN A 440 -4.66 -26.90 4.49
C GLN A 440 -3.75 -26.49 3.33
N ARG A 441 -3.06 -25.35 3.48
CA ARG A 441 -2.04 -24.92 2.52
C ARG A 441 -0.92 -25.95 2.39
N ALA A 442 -0.48 -26.56 3.49
CA ALA A 442 0.52 -27.62 3.46
C ALA A 442 0.02 -28.86 2.69
N LEU A 443 -1.25 -29.26 2.80
CA LEU A 443 -1.79 -30.36 1.97
C LEU A 443 -1.77 -30.04 0.48
N LEU A 444 -2.15 -28.81 0.11
CA LEU A 444 -2.07 -28.34 -1.27
C LEU A 444 -0.62 -28.37 -1.76
N LEU A 445 0.34 -27.83 -1.00
CA LEU A 445 1.76 -27.85 -1.32
C LEU A 445 2.33 -29.27 -1.39
N ALA A 446 1.86 -30.21 -0.57
CA ALA A 446 2.23 -31.62 -0.70
C ALA A 446 1.82 -32.17 -2.07
N GLY A 447 0.59 -31.90 -2.52
CA GLY A 447 0.11 -32.32 -3.84
C GLY A 447 0.87 -31.67 -4.99
N ILE A 448 1.15 -30.37 -4.90
CA ILE A 448 1.95 -29.63 -5.88
C ILE A 448 3.39 -30.17 -5.93
N THR A 449 3.99 -30.48 -4.79
CA THR A 449 5.35 -31.02 -4.74
C THR A 449 5.40 -32.42 -5.38
N HIS A 450 4.39 -33.27 -5.15
CA HIS A 450 4.25 -34.56 -5.84
C HIS A 450 4.00 -34.39 -7.35
N TYR A 451 3.22 -33.39 -7.75
CA TYR A 451 3.05 -33.03 -9.17
C TYR A 451 4.38 -32.67 -9.83
N ARG A 452 5.23 -31.87 -9.17
CA ARG A 452 6.59 -31.51 -9.63
C ARG A 452 7.52 -32.73 -9.72
N LEU A 453 7.32 -33.73 -8.87
CA LEU A 453 8.03 -35.01 -8.91
C LEU A 453 7.55 -35.95 -10.03
N ASN A 454 6.50 -35.57 -10.79
CA ASN A 454 5.75 -36.43 -11.70
C ASN A 454 5.12 -37.66 -11.00
N ASP A 455 4.94 -37.60 -9.67
CA ASP A 455 4.24 -38.62 -8.90
C ASP A 455 2.75 -38.25 -8.82
N PHE A 456 2.08 -38.36 -9.96
CA PHE A 456 0.68 -37.92 -10.09
C PHE A 456 -0.28 -38.72 -9.21
N ALA A 457 0.05 -39.97 -8.86
CA ALA A 457 -0.76 -40.78 -7.95
C ALA A 457 -0.76 -40.19 -6.53
N ASN A 458 0.42 -39.85 -6.00
CA ASN A 458 0.51 -39.18 -4.69
C ASN A 458 0.01 -37.73 -4.75
N ALA A 459 0.14 -37.04 -5.88
CA ALA A 459 -0.43 -35.71 -6.09
C ALA A 459 -1.96 -35.73 -5.99
N LEU A 460 -2.62 -36.62 -6.74
CA LEU A 460 -4.08 -36.79 -6.70
C LEU A 460 -4.58 -37.18 -5.31
N ALA A 461 -3.86 -38.06 -4.60
CA ALA A 461 -4.21 -38.43 -3.22
C ALA A 461 -4.11 -37.23 -2.26
N ALA A 462 -3.10 -36.38 -2.40
CA ALA A 462 -2.95 -35.18 -1.59
C ALA A 462 -4.02 -34.13 -1.92
N PHE A 463 -4.32 -33.89 -3.21
CA PHE A 463 -5.39 -32.99 -3.62
C PHE A 463 -6.78 -33.47 -3.17
N GLN A 464 -7.03 -34.79 -3.19
CA GLN A 464 -8.27 -35.36 -2.66
C GLN A 464 -8.39 -35.12 -1.14
N LYS A 465 -7.31 -35.33 -0.38
CA LYS A 465 -7.29 -35.04 1.05
C LYS A 465 -7.49 -33.54 1.33
N TYR A 466 -6.87 -32.68 0.53
CA TYR A 466 -7.09 -31.22 0.62
C TYR A 466 -8.55 -30.84 0.31
N LEU A 467 -9.17 -31.45 -0.70
CA LEU A 467 -10.59 -31.25 -1.03
C LEU A 467 -11.50 -31.65 0.13
N GLU A 468 -11.26 -32.80 0.76
CA GLU A 468 -12.04 -33.30 1.90
C GLU A 468 -11.97 -32.39 3.13
N ASN A 469 -10.89 -31.63 3.28
CA ASN A 469 -10.67 -30.72 4.39
C ASN A 469 -10.90 -29.24 4.02
N SER A 470 -11.33 -28.95 2.79
CA SER A 470 -11.58 -27.59 2.32
C SER A 470 -12.77 -26.96 3.05
N THR A 471 -12.59 -25.71 3.47
CA THR A 471 -13.58 -24.91 4.21
C THR A 471 -14.16 -23.78 3.37
N THR A 472 -13.48 -23.37 2.30
CA THR A 472 -13.93 -22.29 1.41
C THR A 472 -14.31 -22.80 0.01
N LEU A 473 -15.00 -21.97 -0.78
CA LEU A 473 -15.27 -22.28 -2.19
C LEU A 473 -13.97 -22.27 -3.01
N GLU A 474 -13.09 -21.31 -2.75
CA GLU A 474 -11.79 -21.21 -3.41
C GLU A 474 -10.93 -22.46 -3.21
N GLU A 475 -10.82 -22.97 -1.98
CA GLU A 475 -10.04 -24.17 -1.68
C GLU A 475 -10.54 -25.38 -2.49
N ARG A 476 -11.87 -25.57 -2.53
CA ARG A 476 -12.49 -26.64 -3.32
C ARG A 476 -12.25 -26.48 -4.82
N ALA A 477 -12.36 -25.26 -5.34
CA ALA A 477 -12.09 -24.97 -6.75
C ALA A 477 -10.62 -25.24 -7.09
N SER A 478 -9.68 -24.83 -6.22
CA SER A 478 -8.25 -25.06 -6.39
C SER A 478 -7.87 -26.55 -6.37
N ALA A 479 -8.49 -27.35 -5.49
CA ALA A 479 -8.25 -28.78 -5.42
C ALA A 479 -8.65 -29.48 -6.73
N HIS A 480 -9.84 -29.18 -7.26
CA HIS A 480 -10.30 -29.71 -8.54
C HIS A 480 -9.46 -29.20 -9.72
N PHE A 481 -9.05 -27.93 -9.67
CA PHE A 481 -8.16 -27.35 -10.67
C PHE A 481 -6.85 -28.13 -10.80
N TRP A 482 -6.20 -28.40 -9.66
CA TRP A 482 -4.96 -29.15 -9.60
C TRP A 482 -5.12 -30.65 -9.88
N GLN A 483 -6.26 -31.26 -9.52
CA GLN A 483 -6.62 -32.60 -9.99
C GLN A 483 -6.69 -32.64 -11.53
N GLY A 484 -7.30 -31.64 -12.17
CA GLY A 484 -7.37 -31.54 -13.63
C GLY A 484 -5.98 -31.43 -14.27
N LYS A 485 -5.08 -30.64 -13.69
CA LYS A 485 -3.67 -30.54 -14.11
C LYS A 485 -2.94 -31.89 -14.00
N ALA A 486 -3.14 -32.62 -12.91
CA ALA A 486 -2.54 -33.95 -12.72
C ALA A 486 -3.07 -34.98 -13.74
N TYR A 487 -4.40 -35.05 -13.95
CA TYR A 487 -4.99 -35.93 -14.97
C TYR A 487 -4.52 -35.59 -16.39
N SER A 488 -4.41 -34.30 -16.71
CA SER A 488 -3.91 -33.84 -18.00
C SER A 488 -2.46 -34.28 -18.22
N ALA A 489 -1.60 -34.15 -17.21
CA ALA A 489 -0.21 -34.61 -17.27
C ALA A 489 -0.08 -36.13 -17.41
N MET A 490 -1.06 -36.90 -16.92
CA MET A 490 -1.17 -38.35 -17.13
C MET A 490 -1.73 -38.73 -18.52
N GLY A 491 -2.25 -37.77 -19.29
CA GLY A 491 -2.92 -38.01 -20.57
C GLY A 491 -4.41 -38.40 -20.46
N ASP A 492 -5.00 -38.36 -19.26
CA ASP A 492 -6.43 -38.62 -19.04
C ASP A 492 -7.23 -37.32 -19.24
N LEU A 493 -7.40 -36.94 -20.51
CA LEU A 493 -8.13 -35.73 -20.89
C LEU A 493 -9.59 -35.72 -20.42
N PRO A 494 -10.37 -36.83 -20.49
CA PRO A 494 -11.73 -36.84 -19.95
C PRO A 494 -11.81 -36.51 -18.45
N ALA A 495 -10.93 -37.11 -17.63
CA ALA A 495 -10.88 -36.80 -16.21
C ALA A 495 -10.40 -35.36 -15.95
N ALA A 496 -9.43 -34.87 -16.73
CA ALA A 496 -8.95 -33.50 -16.65
C ALA A 496 -10.07 -32.48 -16.93
N THR A 497 -10.80 -32.65 -18.03
CA THR A 497 -11.94 -31.80 -18.40
C THR A 497 -13.01 -31.80 -17.31
N SER A 498 -13.39 -32.98 -16.81
CA SER A 498 -14.40 -33.08 -15.75
C SER A 498 -13.97 -32.35 -14.47
N ALA A 499 -12.70 -32.47 -14.06
CA ALA A 499 -12.19 -31.76 -12.91
C ALA A 499 -12.17 -30.24 -13.10
N TRP A 500 -11.80 -29.75 -14.29
CA TRP A 500 -11.84 -28.31 -14.59
C TRP A 500 -13.26 -27.76 -14.71
N GLU A 501 -14.22 -28.53 -15.23
CA GLU A 501 -15.65 -28.14 -15.23
C GLU A 501 -16.17 -27.99 -13.79
N MET A 502 -15.79 -28.91 -12.89
CA MET A 502 -16.12 -28.80 -11.48
C MET A 502 -15.48 -27.55 -10.86
N ALA A 503 -14.18 -27.33 -11.05
CA ALA A 503 -13.49 -26.14 -10.58
C ALA A 503 -14.17 -24.84 -11.06
N ALA A 504 -14.46 -24.75 -12.37
CA ALA A 504 -15.12 -23.60 -12.99
C ALA A 504 -16.51 -23.26 -12.41
N SER A 505 -17.21 -24.24 -11.83
CA SER A 505 -18.57 -24.08 -11.30
C SER A 505 -18.65 -23.69 -9.83
N ILE A 506 -17.62 -23.98 -9.04
CA ILE A 506 -17.66 -23.87 -7.57
C ILE A 506 -17.59 -22.43 -7.10
N ASP A 507 -16.71 -21.64 -7.70
CA ASP A 507 -16.49 -20.23 -7.33
C ASP A 507 -16.38 -19.34 -8.59
N PRO A 508 -17.47 -19.09 -9.32
CA PRO A 508 -17.41 -18.64 -10.73
C PRO A 508 -16.74 -17.29 -11.01
N THR A 509 -16.45 -16.50 -9.96
CA THR A 509 -15.70 -15.24 -10.04
C THR A 509 -14.33 -15.31 -9.37
N GLY A 510 -14.03 -16.41 -8.67
CA GLY A 510 -12.74 -16.66 -8.04
C GLY A 510 -11.69 -17.20 -9.00
N TYR A 511 -10.43 -16.96 -8.67
CA TYR A 511 -9.27 -17.23 -9.51
C TYR A 511 -9.26 -18.61 -10.18
N TYR A 512 -9.35 -19.70 -9.39
CA TYR A 512 -9.19 -21.06 -9.93
C TYR A 512 -10.33 -21.44 -10.89
N SER A 513 -11.53 -20.91 -10.67
CA SER A 513 -12.67 -21.15 -11.55
C SER A 513 -12.53 -20.38 -12.87
N GLU A 514 -12.07 -19.12 -12.82
CA GLU A 514 -11.76 -18.35 -14.02
C GLU A 514 -10.62 -18.99 -14.81
N ARG A 515 -9.59 -19.45 -14.10
CA ARG A 515 -8.44 -20.11 -14.72
C ARG A 515 -8.83 -21.45 -15.34
N ALA A 516 -9.66 -22.25 -14.68
CA ALA A 516 -10.24 -23.47 -15.24
C ALA A 516 -11.07 -23.18 -16.50
N ASN A 517 -11.90 -22.13 -16.48
CA ASN A 517 -12.66 -21.69 -17.67
C ASN A 517 -11.74 -21.30 -18.84
N ASP A 518 -10.63 -20.63 -18.57
CA ASP A 518 -9.65 -20.30 -19.61
C ASP A 518 -8.97 -21.56 -20.16
N ILE A 519 -8.61 -22.54 -19.33
CA ILE A 519 -8.09 -23.85 -19.80
C ILE A 519 -9.10 -24.58 -20.69
N LEU A 520 -10.37 -24.68 -20.25
CA LEU A 520 -11.44 -25.33 -21.01
C LEU A 520 -11.68 -24.66 -22.38
N ARG A 521 -11.40 -23.37 -22.48
CA ARG A 521 -11.50 -22.57 -23.72
C ARG A 521 -10.17 -22.47 -24.49
N GLN A 522 -9.13 -23.16 -24.05
CA GLN A 522 -7.78 -23.11 -24.64
C GLN A 522 -7.22 -21.68 -24.72
N ARG A 523 -7.49 -20.89 -23.68
CA ARG A 523 -7.10 -19.49 -23.56
C ARG A 523 -5.94 -19.34 -22.58
N SER A 524 -4.93 -18.59 -22.99
CA SER A 524 -3.82 -18.22 -22.11
C SER A 524 -4.27 -17.26 -21.01
N PRO A 525 -3.62 -17.26 -19.83
CA PRO A 525 -3.87 -16.29 -18.77
C PRO A 525 -3.85 -14.85 -19.30
N PHE A 526 -4.74 -13.98 -18.80
CA PHE A 526 -4.82 -12.57 -19.19
C PHE A 526 -5.07 -12.28 -20.68
N THR A 527 -5.59 -13.25 -21.45
CA THR A 527 -5.98 -12.97 -22.85
C THR A 527 -7.14 -11.96 -22.87
N PRO A 528 -6.96 -10.79 -23.52
CA PRO A 528 -8.00 -9.77 -23.64
C PRO A 528 -9.13 -10.19 -24.60
N PRO A 529 -10.30 -9.54 -24.54
CA PRO A 529 -11.34 -9.74 -25.55
C PRO A 529 -10.87 -9.24 -26.92
N GLU A 530 -11.37 -9.85 -28.01
CA GLU A 530 -11.04 -9.43 -29.37
C GLU A 530 -11.62 -8.05 -29.72
N ASN A 531 -12.86 -7.80 -29.26
CA ASN A 531 -13.55 -6.52 -29.40
C ASN A 531 -13.96 -6.03 -28.02
N PHE A 532 -13.68 -4.76 -27.73
CA PHE A 532 -14.10 -4.13 -26.48
C PHE A 532 -14.58 -2.71 -26.70
N ASP A 533 -15.39 -2.23 -25.78
CA ASP A 533 -15.90 -0.86 -25.78
C ASP A 533 -15.92 -0.34 -24.35
N LEU A 534 -15.07 0.66 -24.07
CA LEU A 534 -14.92 1.26 -22.74
C LEU A 534 -15.96 2.35 -22.44
N SER A 535 -16.85 2.66 -23.38
CA SER A 535 -17.83 3.73 -23.23
C SER A 535 -19.05 3.29 -22.39
N TYR A 536 -19.54 4.19 -21.56
CA TYR A 536 -20.77 4.03 -20.79
C TYR A 536 -21.39 5.39 -20.43
N GLU A 537 -22.70 5.40 -20.16
CA GLU A 537 -23.50 6.63 -20.02
C GLU A 537 -24.16 6.70 -18.64
N LEU A 538 -23.36 7.09 -17.62
CA LEU A 538 -23.77 7.09 -16.21
C LEU A 538 -25.06 7.86 -15.97
N THR A 539 -25.33 8.96 -16.69
CA THR A 539 -26.58 9.72 -16.53
C THR A 539 -27.80 8.85 -16.79
N SER A 540 -27.79 8.05 -17.86
CA SER A 540 -28.90 7.16 -18.20
C SER A 540 -28.97 5.94 -17.28
N GLU A 541 -27.81 5.42 -16.86
CA GLU A 541 -27.71 4.26 -15.99
C GLU A 541 -28.16 4.57 -14.55
N ARG A 542 -27.89 5.80 -14.07
CA ARG A 542 -28.39 6.30 -12.77
C ARG A 542 -29.91 6.24 -12.70
N LEU A 543 -30.61 6.66 -13.77
CA LEU A 543 -32.07 6.60 -13.81
C LEU A 543 -32.60 5.16 -13.67
N GLN A 544 -31.93 4.19 -14.29
CA GLN A 544 -32.29 2.77 -14.16
C GLN A 544 -31.97 2.22 -12.76
N ALA A 545 -30.82 2.62 -12.19
CA ALA A 545 -30.43 2.24 -10.84
C ALA A 545 -31.39 2.80 -9.78
N GLU A 546 -31.87 4.03 -9.96
CA GLU A 546 -32.84 4.67 -9.08
C GLU A 546 -34.20 3.95 -9.09
N GLU A 547 -34.72 3.60 -10.27
CA GLU A 547 -35.96 2.84 -10.38
C GLU A 547 -35.84 1.45 -9.76
N TRP A 548 -34.70 0.80 -9.98
CA TRP A 548 -34.37 -0.48 -9.36
C TRP A 548 -34.31 -0.34 -7.83
N LEU A 549 -33.64 0.68 -7.30
CA LEU A 549 -33.56 0.96 -5.86
C LEU A 549 -34.93 1.17 -5.23
N ARG A 550 -35.79 1.97 -5.87
CA ARG A 550 -37.17 2.21 -5.41
C ARG A 550 -37.94 0.90 -5.28
N THR A 551 -37.81 0.03 -6.27
CA THR A 551 -38.47 -1.28 -6.27
C THR A 551 -37.89 -2.22 -5.22
N ARG A 552 -36.57 -2.36 -5.15
CA ARG A 552 -35.92 -3.34 -4.25
C ARG A 552 -36.07 -3.00 -2.78
N PHE A 553 -36.04 -1.72 -2.43
CA PHE A 553 -36.13 -1.25 -1.04
C PHE A 553 -37.48 -0.63 -0.69
N SER A 554 -38.48 -0.68 -1.59
CA SER A 554 -39.79 -0.08 -1.39
C SER A 554 -39.72 1.41 -1.01
N LEU A 555 -38.81 2.16 -1.64
CA LEU A 555 -38.62 3.57 -1.31
C LEU A 555 -39.81 4.40 -1.79
N PRO A 556 -40.27 5.41 -1.02
CA PRO A 556 -41.31 6.33 -1.47
C PRO A 556 -40.93 7.01 -2.78
N ALA A 557 -41.89 7.19 -3.70
CA ALA A 557 -41.67 7.86 -4.98
C ALA A 557 -41.09 9.28 -4.85
N ALA A 558 -41.43 9.98 -3.76
CA ALA A 558 -40.92 11.32 -3.46
C ALA A 558 -39.46 11.34 -2.93
N THR A 559 -38.85 10.18 -2.67
CA THR A 559 -37.46 10.12 -2.21
C THR A 559 -36.53 10.58 -3.33
N ASP A 560 -35.87 11.71 -3.17
CA ASP A 560 -34.91 12.19 -4.17
C ASP A 560 -33.59 11.41 -4.07
N LEU A 561 -33.27 10.59 -5.06
CA LEU A 561 -32.03 9.80 -5.10
C LEU A 561 -30.93 10.49 -5.90
N SER A 562 -31.27 11.54 -6.64
CA SER A 562 -30.39 12.24 -7.58
C SER A 562 -29.55 13.33 -6.91
N SER A 563 -30.00 13.83 -5.76
CA SER A 563 -29.34 14.90 -5.02
C SER A 563 -28.66 14.41 -3.74
N SER A 564 -27.49 14.97 -3.44
CA SER A 564 -26.79 14.81 -2.16
C SER A 564 -27.32 15.72 -1.05
N THR A 565 -28.27 16.63 -1.33
CA THR A 565 -28.85 17.56 -0.34
C THR A 565 -29.26 16.89 0.98
N PRO A 566 -29.87 15.69 1.01
CA PRO A 566 -30.21 15.03 2.27
C PRO A 566 -29.01 14.74 3.19
N LEU A 567 -27.81 14.57 2.62
CA LEU A 567 -26.57 14.32 3.36
C LEU A 567 -26.00 15.60 4.01
N MET A 568 -26.43 16.79 3.59
CA MET A 568 -25.96 18.08 4.14
C MET A 568 -26.25 18.26 5.64
N SER A 569 -27.17 17.48 6.19
CA SER A 569 -27.46 17.48 7.63
C SER A 569 -26.41 16.75 8.46
N ASP A 570 -25.58 15.91 7.84
CA ASP A 570 -24.48 15.21 8.52
C ASP A 570 -23.21 16.06 8.47
N SER A 571 -22.69 16.40 9.65
CA SER A 571 -21.47 17.23 9.77
C SER A 571 -20.24 16.61 9.09
N ARG A 572 -20.16 15.28 8.97
CA ARG A 572 -19.05 14.61 8.26
C ARG A 572 -19.11 14.90 6.76
N PHE A 573 -20.31 14.97 6.18
CA PHE A 573 -20.49 15.31 4.77
C PHE A 573 -20.03 16.74 4.50
N THR A 574 -20.43 17.70 5.34
CA THR A 574 -20.04 19.10 5.16
C THR A 574 -18.54 19.32 5.39
N ARG A 575 -17.94 18.67 6.40
CA ARG A 575 -16.48 18.69 6.62
C ARG A 575 -15.71 18.06 5.47
N GLY A 576 -16.13 16.87 5.00
CA GLY A 576 -15.47 16.18 3.89
C GLY A 576 -15.43 17.01 2.62
N ASN A 577 -16.53 17.71 2.30
CA ASN A 577 -16.57 18.62 1.16
C ASN A 577 -15.64 19.82 1.31
N GLU A 578 -15.63 20.47 2.48
CA GLU A 578 -14.74 21.62 2.71
C GLU A 578 -13.26 21.20 2.66
N LEU A 579 -12.91 20.05 3.26
CA LEU A 579 -11.55 19.52 3.20
C LEU A 579 -11.12 19.18 1.77
N TRP A 580 -12.02 18.63 0.95
CA TRP A 580 -11.76 18.37 -0.46
C TRP A 580 -11.51 19.68 -1.24
N GLU A 581 -12.31 20.72 -0.99
CA GLU A 581 -12.10 22.05 -1.56
C GLU A 581 -10.75 22.65 -1.14
N LEU A 582 -10.28 22.39 0.07
CA LEU A 582 -8.95 22.81 0.52
C LEU A 582 -7.81 22.00 -0.12
N GLY A 583 -8.09 20.85 -0.74
CA GLY A 583 -7.09 19.91 -1.23
C GLY A 583 -6.53 18.98 -0.14
N LEU A 584 -7.18 18.94 1.03
CA LEU A 584 -6.87 18.04 2.14
C LEU A 584 -7.55 16.69 1.91
N TYR A 585 -7.11 15.98 0.87
CA TYR A 585 -7.80 14.81 0.33
C TYR A 585 -7.85 13.61 1.30
N GLU A 586 -6.81 13.39 2.10
CA GLU A 586 -6.79 12.29 3.07
C GLU A 586 -7.74 12.54 4.25
N GLU A 587 -7.80 13.77 4.75
CA GLU A 587 -8.74 14.19 5.79
C GLU A 587 -10.18 14.15 5.26
N ALA A 588 -10.41 14.64 4.04
CA ALA A 588 -11.70 14.57 3.37
C ALA A 588 -12.17 13.11 3.20
N ARG A 589 -11.29 12.23 2.69
CA ARG A 589 -11.55 10.79 2.56
C ARG A 589 -11.93 10.18 3.91
N SER A 590 -11.23 10.54 4.98
CA SER A 590 -11.49 10.01 6.32
C SER A 590 -12.88 10.40 6.84
N GLU A 591 -13.30 11.65 6.65
CA GLU A 591 -14.66 12.11 6.98
C GLU A 591 -15.73 11.37 6.16
N PHE A 592 -15.49 11.18 4.86
CA PHE A 592 -16.40 10.44 4.00
C PHE A 592 -16.48 8.95 4.33
N GLU A 593 -15.37 8.32 4.73
CA GLU A 593 -15.38 6.92 5.16
C GLU A 593 -16.17 6.72 6.46
N GLU A 594 -16.02 7.62 7.44
CA GLU A 594 -16.84 7.61 8.65
C GLU A 594 -18.33 7.80 8.32
N LEU A 595 -18.66 8.71 7.39
CA LEU A 595 -20.03 8.88 6.91
C LEU A 595 -20.54 7.60 6.23
N ARG A 596 -19.74 6.99 5.35
CA ARG A 596 -20.07 5.77 4.61
C ARG A 596 -20.40 4.60 5.54
N GLN A 597 -19.66 4.46 6.65
CA GLN A 597 -19.98 3.49 7.70
C GLN A 597 -21.26 3.87 8.46
N GLY A 598 -21.46 5.16 8.72
CA GLY A 598 -22.66 5.69 9.38
C GLY A 598 -23.96 5.46 8.60
N VAL A 599 -23.90 5.47 7.26
CA VAL A 599 -25.06 5.27 6.37
C VAL A 599 -25.15 3.85 5.80
N GLN A 600 -24.31 2.92 6.25
CA GLN A 600 -24.19 1.58 5.64
C GLN A 600 -25.47 0.75 5.63
N SER A 601 -26.43 1.06 6.51
CA SER A 601 -27.76 0.42 6.57
C SER A 601 -28.86 1.19 5.83
N ASP A 602 -28.54 2.34 5.25
CA ASP A 602 -29.46 3.19 4.51
C ASP A 602 -29.13 3.11 3.00
N PRO A 603 -29.94 2.40 2.19
CA PRO A 603 -29.65 2.22 0.78
C PRO A 603 -29.74 3.53 -0.01
N ALA A 604 -30.62 4.46 0.37
CA ALA A 604 -30.78 5.73 -0.33
C ALA A 604 -29.58 6.64 -0.09
N ASN A 605 -29.14 6.78 1.17
CA ASN A 605 -27.98 7.58 1.50
C ASN A 605 -26.66 6.95 1.05
N SER A 606 -26.54 5.62 1.06
CA SER A 606 -25.39 4.92 0.47
C SER A 606 -25.28 5.18 -1.04
N TYR A 607 -26.41 5.18 -1.77
CA TYR A 607 -26.43 5.51 -3.20
C TYR A 607 -26.11 6.98 -3.49
N ARG A 608 -26.71 7.92 -2.74
CA ARG A 608 -26.39 9.36 -2.86
C ARG A 608 -24.91 9.63 -2.60
N LEU A 609 -24.36 9.00 -1.56
CA LEU A 609 -22.95 9.14 -1.22
C LEU A 609 -22.05 8.55 -2.31
N ALA A 610 -22.40 7.39 -2.89
CA ALA A 610 -21.66 6.81 -4.00
C ALA A 610 -21.56 7.78 -5.20
N ASN A 611 -22.67 8.43 -5.58
CA ASN A 611 -22.68 9.41 -6.66
C ASN A 611 -21.84 10.65 -6.35
N HIS A 612 -21.96 11.18 -5.13
CA HIS A 612 -21.20 12.35 -4.70
C HIS A 612 -19.69 12.09 -4.71
N LEU A 613 -19.26 10.95 -4.16
CA LEU A 613 -17.85 10.55 -4.12
C LEU A 613 -17.28 10.31 -5.51
N LEU A 614 -18.09 9.76 -6.42
CA LEU A 614 -17.71 9.56 -7.82
C LEU A 614 -17.43 10.89 -8.52
N GLU A 615 -18.25 11.92 -8.26
CA GLU A 615 -18.10 13.25 -8.82
C GLU A 615 -16.85 13.98 -8.29
N LEU A 616 -16.49 13.76 -7.03
CA LEU A 616 -15.29 14.32 -6.41
C LEU A 616 -14.00 13.56 -6.75
N GLY A 617 -14.08 12.40 -7.42
CA GLY A 617 -12.93 11.56 -7.74
C GLY A 617 -12.46 10.63 -6.63
N PHE A 618 -13.23 10.47 -5.54
CA PHE A 618 -12.99 9.46 -4.48
C PHE A 618 -13.48 8.08 -4.94
N TYR A 619 -12.87 7.56 -6.01
CA TYR A 619 -13.34 6.37 -6.71
C TYR A 619 -13.39 5.14 -5.80
N ARG A 620 -12.39 4.95 -4.92
CA ARG A 620 -12.38 3.84 -3.96
C ARG A 620 -13.61 3.88 -3.04
N SER A 621 -13.90 5.03 -2.44
CA SER A 621 -15.04 5.21 -1.55
C SER A 621 -16.38 5.09 -2.29
N ALA A 622 -16.44 5.54 -3.55
CA ALA A 622 -17.61 5.36 -4.41
C ALA A 622 -17.86 3.87 -4.73
N ILE A 623 -16.82 3.12 -5.09
CA ILE A 623 -16.85 1.66 -5.34
C ILE A 623 -17.39 0.93 -4.10
N LEU A 624 -16.88 1.25 -2.91
CA LEU A 624 -17.31 0.64 -1.65
C LEU A 624 -18.77 1.00 -1.31
N SER A 625 -19.19 2.25 -1.54
CA SER A 625 -20.56 2.69 -1.32
C SER A 625 -21.55 2.00 -2.27
N ALA A 626 -21.20 1.89 -3.55
CA ALA A 626 -21.97 1.13 -4.54
C ALA A 626 -22.08 -0.35 -4.14
N ARG A 627 -21.00 -0.95 -3.62
CA ARG A 627 -21.05 -2.33 -3.12
C ARG A 627 -21.91 -2.48 -1.85
N GLN A 628 -21.92 -1.51 -0.94
CA GLN A 628 -22.81 -1.55 0.24
C GLN A 628 -24.28 -1.63 -0.15
N VAL A 629 -24.70 -0.87 -1.17
CA VAL A 629 -26.07 -0.95 -1.70
C VAL A 629 -26.42 -2.38 -2.14
N LEU A 630 -25.51 -3.05 -2.86
CA LEU A 630 -25.72 -4.42 -3.33
C LEU A 630 -25.69 -5.44 -2.18
N ASN A 631 -24.84 -5.21 -1.17
CA ASN A 631 -24.79 -6.04 0.04
C ASN A 631 -26.11 -5.98 0.82
N LEU A 632 -26.76 -4.82 0.90
CA LEU A 632 -28.07 -4.66 1.54
C LEU A 632 -29.18 -5.48 0.85
N VAL A 633 -29.02 -5.78 -0.43
CA VAL A 633 -29.92 -6.68 -1.18
C VAL A 633 -29.58 -8.16 -0.94
N GLY A 634 -28.39 -8.46 -0.40
CA GLY A 634 -27.90 -9.82 -0.19
C GLY A 634 -27.29 -10.47 -1.43
N MET A 635 -26.81 -9.68 -2.40
CA MET A 635 -26.24 -10.20 -3.64
C MET A 635 -24.81 -10.72 -3.42
N SER A 636 -24.56 -11.95 -3.88
CA SER A 636 -23.21 -12.53 -4.02
C SER A 636 -22.40 -11.84 -5.12
N ASP A 637 -21.09 -12.10 -5.19
CA ASP A 637 -20.20 -11.49 -6.19
C ASP A 637 -20.66 -11.76 -7.62
N LEU A 638 -21.00 -13.00 -7.94
CA LEU A 638 -21.55 -13.35 -9.25
C LEU A 638 -22.88 -12.64 -9.53
N GLU A 639 -23.81 -12.63 -8.56
CA GLU A 639 -25.12 -12.00 -8.76
C GLU A 639 -24.99 -10.49 -9.01
N THR A 640 -24.00 -9.82 -8.41
CA THR A 640 -23.80 -8.38 -8.63
C THR A 640 -23.51 -8.01 -10.08
N LEU A 641 -22.99 -8.93 -10.89
CA LEU A 641 -22.80 -8.71 -12.33
C LEU A 641 -24.13 -8.54 -13.09
N ASN A 642 -25.25 -8.97 -12.50
CA ASN A 642 -26.60 -8.81 -13.05
C ASN A 642 -27.37 -7.61 -12.46
N ALA A 643 -26.74 -6.80 -11.59
CA ALA A 643 -27.32 -5.54 -11.11
C ALA A 643 -27.44 -4.52 -12.27
N PRO A 644 -28.21 -3.42 -12.11
CA PRO A 644 -28.20 -2.33 -13.09
C PRO A 644 -26.77 -1.90 -13.46
N ALA A 645 -26.52 -1.67 -14.75
CA ALA A 645 -25.18 -1.46 -15.31
C ALA A 645 -24.35 -0.42 -14.53
N TYR A 646 -25.02 0.64 -14.06
CA TYR A 646 -24.47 1.66 -13.16
C TYR A 646 -23.55 1.09 -12.08
N PHE A 647 -23.99 0.07 -11.33
CA PHE A 647 -23.22 -0.45 -10.20
C PHE A 647 -21.91 -1.11 -10.66
N ASN A 648 -21.93 -1.78 -11.81
CA ASN A 648 -20.75 -2.43 -12.36
C ASN A 648 -19.81 -1.41 -13.00
N HIS A 649 -20.33 -0.40 -13.71
CA HIS A 649 -19.51 0.71 -14.23
C HIS A 649 -18.96 1.63 -13.13
N VAL A 650 -19.55 1.68 -11.93
CA VAL A 650 -18.92 2.32 -10.77
C VAL A 650 -17.86 1.41 -10.15
N ARG A 651 -18.16 0.13 -9.93
CA ARG A 651 -17.23 -0.81 -9.26
C ARG A 651 -15.98 -1.16 -10.08
N PHE A 652 -16.13 -1.13 -11.40
CA PHE A 652 -15.12 -1.47 -12.42
C PHE A 652 -15.09 -0.40 -13.51
N GLY A 653 -15.11 0.88 -13.13
CA GLY A 653 -15.10 2.00 -14.06
C GLY A 653 -13.78 2.17 -14.82
N THR A 654 -13.84 2.96 -15.88
CA THR A 654 -12.70 3.34 -16.72
C THR A 654 -12.18 4.72 -16.33
N TYR A 655 -11.94 4.93 -15.03
CA TYR A 655 -11.44 6.20 -14.49
C TYR A 655 -10.07 6.53 -15.05
N PHE A 656 -9.78 7.81 -15.30
CA PHE A 656 -8.54 8.25 -15.96
C PHE A 656 -8.29 7.59 -17.34
N ALA A 657 -9.34 7.19 -18.07
CA ALA A 657 -9.21 6.48 -19.35
C ALA A 657 -8.27 7.18 -20.35
N ASP A 658 -8.31 8.52 -20.42
CA ASP A 658 -7.44 9.28 -21.32
C ASP A 658 -5.94 9.07 -21.02
N LEU A 659 -5.56 9.07 -19.74
CA LEU A 659 -4.18 8.80 -19.33
C LEU A 659 -3.83 7.32 -19.45
N ILE A 660 -4.72 6.43 -19.03
CA ILE A 660 -4.48 4.99 -19.01
C ILE A 660 -4.35 4.43 -20.43
N LEU A 661 -5.18 4.88 -21.38
CA LEU A 661 -5.08 4.44 -22.77
C LEU A 661 -3.73 4.82 -23.39
N SER A 662 -3.27 6.05 -23.11
CA SER A 662 -1.96 6.53 -23.58
C SER A 662 -0.81 5.73 -22.96
N ALA A 663 -0.81 5.55 -21.64
CA ALA A 663 0.22 4.80 -20.93
C ALA A 663 0.25 3.32 -21.34
N ALA A 664 -0.92 2.69 -21.45
CA ALA A 664 -1.05 1.30 -21.90
C ALA A 664 -0.50 1.12 -23.32
N GLN A 665 -0.81 2.04 -24.24
CA GLN A 665 -0.27 2.00 -25.61
C GLN A 665 1.26 2.14 -25.63
N GLN A 666 1.82 3.07 -24.86
CA GLN A 666 3.27 3.30 -24.81
C GLN A 666 4.02 2.09 -24.24
N ALA A 667 3.45 1.41 -23.25
CA ALA A 667 4.03 0.24 -22.60
C ALA A 667 3.66 -1.11 -23.24
N ASP A 668 2.94 -1.11 -24.38
CA ASP A 668 2.44 -2.30 -25.09
C ASP A 668 1.58 -3.22 -24.20
N PHE A 669 0.67 -2.63 -23.43
CA PHE A 669 -0.34 -3.36 -22.65
C PHE A 669 -1.74 -3.16 -23.21
N HIS A 670 -2.57 -4.18 -23.07
CA HIS A 670 -4.01 -4.00 -23.25
C HIS A 670 -4.57 -3.11 -22.13
N PRO A 671 -5.42 -2.10 -22.41
CA PRO A 671 -5.91 -1.16 -21.40
C PRO A 671 -6.58 -1.83 -20.19
N LEU A 672 -7.35 -2.90 -20.41
CA LEU A 672 -7.99 -3.65 -19.32
C LEU A 672 -7.00 -4.24 -18.31
N MET A 673 -5.77 -4.57 -18.74
CA MET A 673 -4.72 -5.02 -17.82
C MET A 673 -4.33 -3.88 -16.87
N VAL A 674 -4.09 -2.69 -17.41
CA VAL A 674 -3.69 -1.51 -16.64
C VAL A 674 -4.80 -1.07 -15.68
N PHE A 675 -6.06 -1.05 -16.13
CA PHE A 675 -7.21 -0.83 -15.24
C PHE A 675 -7.26 -1.84 -14.09
N SER A 676 -6.99 -3.12 -14.38
CA SER A 676 -7.05 -4.19 -13.37
C SER A 676 -5.97 -4.03 -12.30
N ILE A 677 -4.76 -3.63 -12.70
CA ILE A 677 -3.66 -3.36 -11.77
C ILE A 677 -3.98 -2.15 -10.91
N ILE A 678 -4.36 -1.01 -11.50
CA ILE A 678 -4.70 0.20 -10.72
C ILE A 678 -5.86 -0.09 -9.75
N ARG A 679 -6.84 -0.87 -10.19
CA ARG A 679 -7.97 -1.30 -9.35
C ARG A 679 -7.52 -2.12 -8.15
N GLN A 680 -6.50 -2.97 -8.31
CA GLN A 680 -5.89 -3.74 -7.24
C GLN A 680 -5.02 -2.88 -6.31
N GLU A 681 -4.21 -1.98 -6.89
CA GLU A 681 -3.22 -1.18 -6.17
C GLU A 681 -3.86 -0.08 -5.31
N SER A 682 -4.68 0.77 -5.92
CA SER A 682 -5.23 1.97 -5.28
C SER A 682 -6.74 2.02 -5.28
N ALA A 683 -7.40 1.17 -6.08
CA ALA A 683 -8.81 1.34 -6.45
C ALA A 683 -9.07 2.75 -7.04
N PHE A 684 -8.11 3.24 -7.82
CA PHE A 684 -8.10 4.56 -8.48
C PHE A 684 -7.94 5.77 -7.54
N GLU A 685 -7.54 5.55 -6.29
CA GLU A 685 -7.27 6.64 -5.35
C GLU A 685 -5.85 7.21 -5.58
N SER A 686 -5.74 8.34 -6.26
CA SER A 686 -4.44 8.89 -6.71
C SER A 686 -3.55 9.43 -5.58
N PHE A 687 -4.13 9.78 -4.44
CA PHE A 687 -3.39 10.27 -3.28
C PHE A 687 -3.11 9.17 -2.23
N ALA A 688 -3.43 7.90 -2.54
CA ALA A 688 -3.26 6.80 -1.60
C ALA A 688 -1.79 6.51 -1.27
N SER A 689 -1.53 6.20 0.00
CA SER A 689 -0.27 5.65 0.51
C SER A 689 -0.47 4.30 1.20
N SER A 690 0.51 3.40 1.07
CA SER A 690 0.53 2.11 1.78
C SER A 690 1.37 2.17 3.06
N SER A 691 1.27 1.14 3.91
CA SER A 691 2.16 1.01 5.06
C SER A 691 3.64 0.81 4.69
N ALA A 692 3.92 0.42 3.45
CA ALA A 692 5.27 0.33 2.89
C ALA A 692 5.68 1.62 2.16
N ASP A 693 4.92 2.71 2.36
CA ASP A 693 5.09 4.00 1.70
C ASP A 693 5.00 3.94 0.17
N ALA A 694 4.21 2.99 -0.36
CA ALA A 694 3.88 2.95 -1.78
C ALA A 694 2.85 4.02 -2.11
N ARG A 695 3.00 4.76 -3.21
CA ARG A 695 2.26 6.01 -3.48
C ARG A 695 1.57 6.01 -4.84
N GLY A 696 0.39 6.63 -4.89
CA GLY A 696 -0.29 6.93 -6.16
C GLY A 696 -1.14 5.79 -6.73
N LEU A 697 -1.64 6.01 -7.96
CA LEU A 697 -2.53 5.08 -8.67
C LEU A 697 -1.96 3.66 -8.80
N MET A 698 -0.66 3.56 -9.07
CA MET A 698 0.04 2.29 -9.26
C MET A 698 0.95 1.91 -8.08
N GLN A 699 0.81 2.59 -6.93
CA GLN A 699 1.50 2.28 -5.66
C GLN A 699 3.01 2.05 -5.84
N ILE A 700 3.70 3.07 -6.34
CA ILE A 700 5.16 3.04 -6.51
C ILE A 700 5.84 3.46 -5.20
N VAL A 701 6.82 2.69 -4.74
CA VAL A 701 7.63 3.06 -3.57
C VAL A 701 8.70 4.10 -3.95
N PRO A 702 9.06 5.05 -3.06
CA PRO A 702 10.01 6.14 -3.32
C PRO A 702 11.34 5.71 -3.94
N ALA A 703 11.93 4.60 -3.46
CA ALA A 703 13.19 4.09 -3.98
C ALA A 703 13.08 3.73 -5.48
N THR A 704 12.04 3.00 -5.86
CA THR A 704 11.75 2.68 -7.27
C THR A 704 11.39 3.93 -8.07
N GLY A 705 10.65 4.87 -7.48
CA GLY A 705 10.34 6.15 -8.11
C GLY A 705 11.59 6.95 -8.49
N SER A 706 12.58 7.00 -7.61
CA SER A 706 13.86 7.67 -7.85
C SER A 706 14.68 7.00 -8.97
N GLU A 707 14.68 5.66 -9.02
CA GLU A 707 15.31 4.90 -10.10
C GLU A 707 14.63 5.21 -11.45
N LEU A 708 13.30 5.19 -11.49
CA LEU A 708 12.51 5.46 -12.68
C LEU A 708 12.63 6.90 -13.16
N ALA A 709 12.71 7.88 -12.24
CA ALA A 709 12.96 9.28 -12.58
C ALA A 709 14.28 9.45 -13.33
N THR A 710 15.31 8.68 -12.94
CA THR A 710 16.59 8.66 -13.65
C THR A 710 16.49 7.91 -14.99
N GLU A 711 15.82 6.76 -15.01
CA GLU A 711 15.67 5.92 -16.22
C GLU A 711 14.88 6.62 -17.33
N LEU A 712 13.91 7.46 -16.96
CA LEU A 712 12.99 8.17 -17.86
C LEU A 712 13.39 9.63 -18.13
N ASP A 713 14.57 10.08 -17.68
CA ASP A 713 15.03 11.46 -17.79
C ASP A 713 13.99 12.49 -17.28
N TRP A 714 13.31 12.19 -16.17
CA TRP A 714 12.33 13.09 -15.56
C TRP A 714 13.02 14.38 -15.09
N PRO A 715 12.34 15.55 -15.11
CA PRO A 715 12.92 16.82 -14.68
C PRO A 715 13.66 16.76 -13.33
N ALA A 716 14.73 17.54 -13.22
CA ALA A 716 15.65 17.53 -12.08
C ALA A 716 15.01 17.91 -10.73
N ASN A 717 13.79 18.44 -10.74
CA ASN A 717 13.01 18.78 -9.55
C ASN A 717 12.05 17.64 -9.11
N TYR A 718 12.27 16.41 -9.58
CA TYR A 718 11.57 15.23 -9.07
C TYR A 718 11.58 15.18 -7.54
N SER A 719 10.43 14.88 -6.96
CA SER A 719 10.31 14.51 -5.55
C SER A 719 9.36 13.33 -5.40
N ASP A 720 9.42 12.63 -4.28
CA ASP A 720 8.51 11.51 -4.03
C ASP A 720 7.02 11.90 -4.03
N SER A 721 6.70 13.20 -3.93
CA SER A 721 5.33 13.70 -4.03
C SER A 721 4.79 13.64 -5.47
N ASP A 722 5.66 13.62 -6.49
CA ASP A 722 5.27 13.43 -7.88
C ASP A 722 4.59 12.08 -8.10
N LEU A 723 4.87 11.07 -7.29
CA LEU A 723 4.24 9.75 -7.38
C LEU A 723 2.73 9.78 -7.13
N TYR A 724 2.21 10.82 -6.45
CA TYR A 724 0.76 11.03 -6.29
C TYR A 724 0.09 11.65 -7.51
N ARG A 725 0.86 12.16 -8.49
CA ARG A 725 0.30 12.71 -9.73
C ARG A 725 -0.13 11.55 -10.62
N PRO A 726 -1.43 11.42 -10.99
CA PRO A 726 -1.91 10.35 -11.86
C PRO A 726 -1.07 10.13 -13.12
N MET A 727 -0.70 11.20 -13.83
CA MET A 727 0.12 11.08 -15.04
C MET A 727 1.51 10.46 -14.80
N VAL A 728 2.16 10.81 -13.68
CA VAL A 728 3.50 10.30 -13.33
C VAL A 728 3.38 8.85 -12.88
N SER A 729 2.45 8.58 -11.96
CA SER A 729 2.19 7.24 -11.43
C SER A 729 1.93 6.23 -12.54
N LEU A 730 1.15 6.62 -13.56
CA LEU A 730 0.83 5.76 -14.70
C LEU A 730 2.03 5.50 -15.60
N VAL A 731 2.80 6.54 -15.96
CA VAL A 731 4.00 6.37 -16.78
C VAL A 731 5.02 5.48 -16.06
N TYR A 732 5.28 5.77 -14.79
CA TYR A 732 6.27 5.03 -13.99
C TYR A 732 5.84 3.58 -13.77
N GLY A 733 4.60 3.35 -13.35
CA GLY A 733 4.11 2.00 -13.06
C GLY A 733 3.99 1.12 -14.30
N THR A 734 3.51 1.66 -15.42
CA THR A 734 3.43 0.88 -16.67
C THR A 734 4.81 0.60 -17.25
N HIS A 735 5.76 1.54 -17.18
CA HIS A 735 7.15 1.32 -17.56
C HIS A 735 7.82 0.24 -16.70
N TYR A 736 7.69 0.33 -15.38
CA TYR A 736 8.25 -0.64 -14.45
C TYR A 736 7.68 -2.05 -14.66
N LEU A 737 6.37 -2.16 -14.91
CA LEU A 737 5.74 -3.43 -15.23
C LEU A 737 6.20 -3.99 -16.59
N ALA A 738 6.31 -3.14 -17.63
CA ALA A 738 6.80 -3.54 -18.94
C ALA A 738 8.23 -4.10 -18.86
N LYS A 739 9.11 -3.44 -18.10
CA LYS A 739 10.48 -3.90 -17.83
C LYS A 739 10.51 -5.34 -17.32
N TRP A 740 9.66 -5.69 -16.35
CA TRP A 740 9.60 -7.04 -15.80
C TRP A 740 8.87 -8.04 -16.70
N ARG A 741 7.81 -7.62 -17.41
CA ARG A 741 7.21 -8.44 -18.47
C ARG A 741 8.25 -8.85 -19.50
N ASP A 742 9.04 -7.90 -19.98
CA ASP A 742 10.02 -8.12 -21.04
C ASP A 742 11.18 -8.98 -20.53
N TYR A 743 11.64 -8.75 -19.29
CA TYR A 743 12.64 -9.61 -18.63
C TYR A 743 12.20 -11.08 -18.56
N PHE A 744 10.92 -11.34 -18.27
CA PHE A 744 10.36 -12.70 -18.21
C PHE A 744 9.77 -13.19 -19.54
N GLY A 745 10.09 -12.55 -20.67
CA GLY A 745 9.68 -13.01 -22.00
C GLY A 745 8.16 -13.01 -22.23
N GLY A 746 7.43 -12.09 -21.59
CA GLY A 746 5.98 -11.97 -21.70
C GLY A 746 5.18 -12.70 -20.61
N ASP A 747 5.83 -13.38 -19.66
CA ASP A 747 5.12 -14.03 -18.55
C ASP A 747 4.59 -13.01 -17.53
N MET A 748 3.29 -12.74 -17.59
CA MET A 748 2.63 -11.79 -16.71
C MET A 748 2.55 -12.24 -15.25
N TYR A 749 2.58 -13.53 -14.94
CA TYR A 749 2.57 -13.97 -13.54
C TYR A 749 3.91 -13.63 -12.88
N ALA A 750 5.00 -13.88 -13.60
CA ALA A 750 6.34 -13.52 -13.14
C ALA A 750 6.52 -11.98 -13.05
N ALA A 751 5.99 -11.24 -14.02
CA ALA A 751 6.03 -9.78 -14.01
C ALA A 751 5.27 -9.19 -12.81
N LEU A 752 4.05 -9.66 -12.53
CA LEU A 752 3.28 -9.25 -11.36
C LEU A 752 3.94 -9.68 -10.05
N ALA A 753 4.57 -10.85 -10.02
CA ALA A 753 5.35 -11.30 -8.87
C ALA A 753 6.55 -10.38 -8.61
N ALA A 754 7.23 -9.90 -9.65
CA ALA A 754 8.33 -8.95 -9.52
C ALA A 754 7.84 -7.56 -9.09
N TYR A 755 6.69 -7.14 -9.61
CA TYR A 755 6.06 -5.86 -9.27
C TYR A 755 5.71 -5.78 -7.78
N ASN A 756 5.03 -6.81 -7.24
CA ASN A 756 4.56 -6.81 -5.85
C ASN A 756 5.56 -7.45 -4.86
N GLY A 757 6.14 -8.59 -5.21
CA GLY A 757 7.04 -9.36 -4.34
C GLY A 757 8.53 -9.02 -4.48
N GLY A 758 8.86 -8.10 -5.40
CA GLY A 758 10.23 -7.71 -5.72
C GLY A 758 10.91 -8.65 -6.73
N PRO A 759 11.76 -8.10 -7.62
CA PRO A 759 12.31 -8.84 -8.75
C PRO A 759 13.25 -9.98 -8.37
N GLY A 760 14.04 -9.82 -7.31
CA GLY A 760 14.94 -10.88 -6.83
C GLY A 760 14.17 -12.13 -6.44
N ASN A 761 13.05 -11.98 -5.71
CA ASN A 761 12.19 -13.09 -5.33
C ASN A 761 11.51 -13.72 -6.55
N ALA A 762 10.98 -12.90 -7.46
CA ALA A 762 10.33 -13.38 -8.67
C ALA A 762 11.26 -14.20 -9.56
N ILE A 763 12.54 -13.81 -9.68
CA ILE A 763 13.56 -14.58 -10.39
C ILE A 763 13.74 -15.96 -9.76
N GLU A 764 13.85 -16.06 -8.44
CA GLU A 764 14.01 -17.35 -7.76
C GLU A 764 12.76 -18.22 -7.87
N TRP A 765 11.56 -17.65 -7.70
CA TRP A 765 10.30 -18.38 -7.88
C TRP A 765 10.12 -18.88 -9.32
N LYS A 766 10.51 -18.07 -10.32
CA LYS A 766 10.41 -18.45 -11.73
C LYS A 766 11.28 -19.65 -12.07
N LYS A 767 12.45 -19.81 -11.43
CA LYS A 767 13.29 -21.02 -11.59
C LYS A 767 12.59 -22.31 -11.17
N LEU A 768 11.69 -22.23 -10.18
CA LEU A 768 10.94 -23.39 -9.68
C LEU A 768 9.79 -23.80 -10.61
N ALA A 769 9.33 -22.89 -11.48
CA ALA A 769 8.20 -23.05 -12.39
C ALA A 769 8.43 -22.31 -13.74
N PRO A 770 9.37 -22.79 -14.57
CA PRO A 770 9.80 -22.07 -15.76
C PRO A 770 8.72 -21.95 -16.84
N ASP A 771 7.84 -22.94 -16.98
CA ASP A 771 6.89 -23.02 -18.10
C ASP A 771 5.42 -23.18 -17.67
N ASP A 772 5.14 -23.08 -16.37
CA ASP A 772 3.79 -23.29 -15.82
C ASP A 772 3.38 -22.11 -14.92
N PRO A 773 2.52 -21.18 -15.40
CA PRO A 773 2.08 -20.02 -14.62
C PRO A 773 1.24 -20.43 -13.41
N ASP A 774 0.52 -21.55 -13.51
CA ASP A 774 -0.30 -22.04 -12.41
C ASP A 774 0.60 -22.58 -11.29
N LEU A 775 1.66 -23.31 -11.65
CA LEU A 775 2.68 -23.74 -10.70
C LEU A 775 3.46 -22.55 -10.12
N LEU A 776 3.79 -21.56 -10.95
CA LEU A 776 4.47 -20.34 -10.52
C LEU A 776 3.68 -19.65 -9.40
N LEU A 777 2.36 -19.51 -9.56
CA LEU A 777 1.51 -18.94 -8.52
C LEU A 777 1.69 -19.66 -7.18
N GLU A 778 1.82 -20.98 -7.19
CA GLU A 778 1.85 -21.77 -5.96
C GLU A 778 3.19 -21.78 -5.24
N VAL A 779 4.29 -21.67 -5.98
CA VAL A 779 5.65 -21.68 -5.43
C VAL A 779 6.08 -20.29 -4.93
N ILE A 780 5.33 -19.23 -5.25
CA ILE A 780 5.49 -17.90 -4.63
C ILE A 780 5.29 -18.05 -3.12
N ARG A 781 6.23 -17.55 -2.32
CA ARG A 781 6.20 -17.71 -0.85
C ARG A 781 5.41 -16.63 -0.13
N PHE A 782 5.26 -15.46 -0.73
CA PHE A 782 4.49 -14.38 -0.12
C PHE A 782 3.00 -14.55 -0.40
N ASP A 783 2.23 -14.73 0.68
CA ASP A 783 0.77 -14.80 0.63
C ASP A 783 0.18 -13.57 -0.07
N GLU A 784 0.73 -12.39 0.23
CA GLU A 784 0.37 -11.12 -0.38
C GLU A 784 0.54 -11.15 -1.91
N THR A 785 1.69 -11.62 -2.40
CA THR A 785 1.95 -11.69 -3.84
C THR A 785 1.06 -12.72 -4.55
N ARG A 786 0.75 -13.87 -3.90
CA ARG A 786 -0.23 -14.82 -4.46
C ARG A 786 -1.63 -14.23 -4.50
N ALA A 787 -2.05 -13.55 -3.44
CA ALA A 787 -3.34 -12.87 -3.39
C ALA A 787 -3.42 -11.74 -4.44
N TYR A 788 -2.34 -11.01 -4.65
CA TYR A 788 -2.22 -9.94 -5.62
C TYR A 788 -2.44 -10.45 -7.07
N ILE A 789 -1.73 -11.51 -7.47
CA ILE A 789 -1.88 -12.09 -8.81
C ILE A 789 -3.29 -12.65 -9.02
N ARG A 790 -3.82 -13.37 -8.02
CA ARG A 790 -5.20 -13.90 -8.06
C ARG A 790 -6.22 -12.77 -8.21
N GLY A 791 -6.10 -11.73 -7.39
CA GLY A 791 -6.99 -10.57 -7.42
C GLY A 791 -6.96 -9.84 -8.76
N ILE A 792 -5.77 -9.61 -9.35
CA ILE A 792 -5.67 -8.99 -10.68
C ILE A 792 -6.29 -9.87 -11.75
N TYR A 793 -6.13 -11.19 -11.66
CA TYR A 793 -6.77 -12.13 -12.59
C TYR A 793 -8.30 -12.06 -12.49
N GLU A 794 -8.86 -12.06 -11.28
CA GLU A 794 -10.29 -11.94 -11.04
C GLU A 794 -10.83 -10.60 -11.57
N ILE A 795 -10.16 -9.49 -11.22
CA ILE A 795 -10.51 -8.14 -11.68
C ILE A 795 -10.45 -8.06 -13.21
N PHE A 796 -9.39 -8.59 -13.84
CA PHE A 796 -9.25 -8.61 -15.29
C PHE A 796 -10.38 -9.38 -15.98
N ASN A 797 -10.78 -10.52 -15.40
CA ASN A 797 -11.90 -11.30 -15.91
C ASN A 797 -13.24 -10.55 -15.81
N ILE A 798 -13.43 -9.77 -14.75
CA ILE A 798 -14.62 -8.93 -14.60
C ILE A 798 -14.61 -7.78 -15.61
N TYR A 799 -13.48 -7.07 -15.76
CA TYR A 799 -13.32 -6.05 -16.81
C TYR A 799 -13.57 -6.63 -18.20
N ARG A 800 -13.01 -7.82 -18.49
CA ARG A 800 -13.26 -8.55 -19.74
C ARG A 800 -14.75 -8.80 -19.94
N ARG A 801 -15.48 -9.33 -18.94
CA ARG A 801 -16.93 -9.58 -19.05
C ARG A 801 -17.76 -8.31 -19.26
N ILE A 802 -17.41 -7.21 -18.58
CA ILE A 802 -18.19 -5.96 -18.64
C ILE A 802 -18.01 -5.25 -19.99
N TYR A 803 -16.79 -5.28 -20.53
CA TYR A 803 -16.41 -4.47 -21.70
C TYR A 803 -16.23 -5.26 -23.00
N ASP A 804 -16.33 -6.59 -22.98
CA ASP A 804 -16.35 -7.42 -24.20
C ASP A 804 -17.60 -7.14 -25.03
N ARG A 805 -17.41 -6.92 -26.33
CA ARG A 805 -18.46 -6.79 -27.33
C ARG A 805 -18.40 -7.99 -28.25
N THR A 806 -18.87 -9.13 -27.75
CA THR A 806 -19.09 -10.29 -28.61
C THR A 806 -20.29 -10.00 -29.53
N PRO A 807 -20.19 -10.23 -30.86
CA PRO A 807 -21.28 -9.98 -31.81
C PRO A 807 -22.60 -10.70 -31.50
#